data_AF-A0AAE6FX37-F1
#
_entry.id   AF-A0AAE6FX37-F1
#
_cell.length_a   1.000
_cell.length_b   1.000
_cell.length_c   1.000
_cell.angle_alpha   90.00
_cell.angle_beta   90.00
_cell.angle_gamma   90.00
#
_symmetry.space_group_name_H-M   'P 1'
#
loop_
_entity.id
_entity.type
_entity.pdbx_description
1 polymer ?
#
loop_
_entity_poly.entity_id
_entity_poly.type
_entity_poly.pdbx_seq_one_letter_code
_entity_poly.pdbx_strand_id
1 'polypeptide(L)'
;MATRKSEDQERLIDRDLTALARENKLPAAHGVDAAVTEVLGLLTRGGKHPLLAGEPGVGKSALVQEVARRIAEGRVDAELANARVVEVSVANILARSTQRQAAESFEELLAYLSRHPCPIVYIRDLPAALGGPLAPVAVRGLRTGGLRFIFETEPKRVQELLRSDEALAERLHLLPLHEPPTEKARWVLGRVAEELERELRLPIDPAACDLALRLSSKFLLAQRMPRKAIELLKETAAEAASAAKDHVGPEDVLTRFCAATRLPRFVVDDAMPLDLEETERFFGERLLGQTDAVGAVLRSVALLKAGLNDPRRPLGVFLFAGPTGVGKTQLAKLLAEYLFGSADRLVRLNMADYPNDGDESVPFGATWAPALETRRGELSALLDGKVFTVLLLDEFEKAARSVHDRFLQLFDEGTFVNGAGETVSCNNTLIVATSNVGAEVYRESGMGFTGARRAEEMVPEVDRRIGEAFRPEFLNRFDAICHFRPLSKVDIRKIAQREVGRVLEREGIRARALDVEVTPAVVDLLVERGYSPQFGARYLQREIEKTLTAALAVEIARRPLPPGTPVRVEARLGGRVTAVAEPAAPPPSPTAQLLLPSAARAAPVKRRLDRKSLLFEMDRLVGKARALADSAGRPQLEQRRAELLAETQAPNLWDDPTRAAEVIRAFRTVEAQLNELERLEAAGLFARRLVREAKNEVQLGSAARQVEDVAREVQMAEALHASGATTQDTEALVDICASDSAEAQATWVQELATMYLGWAQRRGYEAVAVAEAEEPSRVVVRIAGPGAYGFLAGEAGMHRRLEDEKRQRAYVRVHRGGSLSEEELAYLEVQGRPMKSHEGAYLQRVRTEVTVKDESSGRVLTLTGATEIDELKDIAARVVYGQESNTDEARRYYLGRGARVEDPRTGAGTPRVKDVLRGELDVFIAAWITRPPTEPQAPGS
;
A
#
# COMPACT_ATOMS: atom_id res chain seq x y z
N MET A 1 12.41 -18.45 -63.54
CA MET A 1 11.11 -18.92 -62.99
C MET A 1 11.28 -20.00 -61.93
N ALA A 2 12.09 -21.04 -62.14
CA ALA A 2 12.31 -22.12 -61.16
C ALA A 2 12.90 -21.65 -59.81
N THR A 3 13.83 -20.68 -59.82
CA THR A 3 14.43 -20.10 -58.59
C THR A 3 13.42 -19.30 -57.77
N ARG A 4 12.60 -18.44 -58.38
CA ARG A 4 11.50 -17.74 -57.70
C ARG A 4 10.45 -18.69 -57.10
N LYS A 5 10.11 -19.77 -57.82
CA LYS A 5 9.14 -20.76 -57.33
C LYS A 5 9.67 -21.55 -56.11
N SER A 6 10.98 -21.81 -56.07
CA SER A 6 11.65 -22.41 -54.91
C SER A 6 11.71 -21.47 -53.70
N GLU A 7 11.87 -20.16 -53.91
CA GLU A 7 11.86 -19.16 -52.82
C GLU A 7 10.48 -19.05 -52.16
N ASP A 8 9.40 -19.10 -52.94
CA ASP A 8 8.04 -19.03 -52.41
C ASP A 8 7.66 -20.29 -51.59
N GLN A 9 8.20 -21.45 -51.95
CA GLN A 9 8.01 -22.71 -51.20
C GLN A 9 8.79 -22.72 -49.89
N GLU A 10 10.03 -22.21 -49.89
CA GLU A 10 10.86 -22.10 -48.70
C GLU A 10 10.23 -21.17 -47.63
N ARG A 11 9.46 -20.15 -48.05
CA ARG A 11 8.71 -19.24 -47.17
C ARG A 11 7.53 -19.89 -46.42
N LEU A 12 7.11 -21.09 -46.84
CA LEU A 12 6.09 -21.87 -46.15
C LEU A 12 6.67 -22.77 -45.05
N ILE A 13 7.99 -22.92 -44.98
CA ILE A 13 8.68 -23.58 -43.88
C ILE A 13 8.78 -22.58 -42.72
N ASP A 14 8.25 -22.94 -41.56
CA ASP A 14 8.32 -22.08 -40.37
C ASP A 14 9.74 -22.09 -39.81
N ARG A 15 10.35 -23.27 -39.67
CA ARG A 15 11.71 -23.43 -39.14
C ARG A 15 12.41 -24.62 -39.77
N ASP A 16 13.63 -24.42 -40.25
CA ASP A 16 14.53 -25.53 -40.57
C ASP A 16 15.31 -25.91 -39.30
N LEU A 17 14.86 -26.98 -38.65
CA LEU A 17 15.45 -27.43 -37.39
C LEU A 17 16.87 -27.98 -37.59
N THR A 18 17.17 -28.57 -38.74
CA THR A 18 18.51 -29.11 -39.00
C THR A 18 19.51 -28.00 -39.29
N ALA A 19 19.11 -26.96 -40.01
CA ALA A 19 19.93 -25.76 -40.21
C ALA A 19 20.19 -25.05 -38.87
N LEU A 20 19.15 -24.84 -38.05
CA LEU A 20 19.30 -24.24 -36.73
C LEU A 20 20.21 -25.08 -35.81
N ALA A 21 20.15 -26.41 -35.89
CA ALA A 21 21.07 -27.29 -35.17
C ALA A 21 22.53 -27.11 -35.61
N ARG A 22 22.81 -27.04 -36.93
CA ARG A 22 24.16 -26.80 -37.46
C ARG A 22 24.72 -25.44 -37.02
N GLU A 23 23.85 -24.46 -36.83
CA GLU A 23 24.20 -23.14 -36.32
C GLU A 23 24.31 -23.08 -34.78
N ASN A 24 24.15 -24.21 -34.07
CA ASN A 24 24.09 -24.30 -32.60
C ASN A 24 23.01 -23.39 -31.98
N LYS A 25 21.91 -23.14 -32.69
CA LYS A 25 20.77 -22.33 -32.23
C LYS A 25 19.62 -23.15 -31.66
N LEU A 26 19.68 -24.48 -31.73
CA LEU A 26 18.71 -25.35 -31.06
C LEU A 26 19.22 -25.76 -29.68
N PRO A 27 18.38 -25.69 -28.64
CA PRO A 27 18.75 -26.20 -27.32
C PRO A 27 18.86 -27.72 -27.37
N ALA A 28 19.77 -28.29 -26.56
CA ALA A 28 19.82 -29.72 -26.37
C ALA A 28 18.63 -30.19 -25.52
N ALA A 29 18.15 -31.41 -25.78
CA ALA A 29 17.16 -32.05 -24.92
C ALA A 29 17.78 -33.21 -24.16
N HIS A 30 17.61 -33.20 -22.84
CA HIS A 30 18.17 -34.20 -21.94
C HIS A 30 17.12 -35.25 -21.58
N GLY A 31 17.54 -36.51 -21.44
CA GLY A 31 16.69 -37.58 -20.89
C GLY A 31 15.66 -38.13 -21.89
N VAL A 32 15.79 -37.79 -23.17
CA VAL A 32 14.95 -38.27 -24.27
C VAL A 32 15.65 -39.34 -25.11
N ASP A 33 16.82 -39.83 -24.71
CA ASP A 33 17.68 -40.69 -25.53
C ASP A 33 16.99 -41.93 -26.11
N ALA A 34 16.27 -42.69 -25.27
CA ALA A 34 15.57 -43.88 -25.71
C ALA A 34 14.48 -43.56 -26.75
N ALA A 35 13.71 -42.50 -26.52
CA ALA A 35 12.63 -42.08 -27.41
C ALA A 35 13.17 -41.49 -28.72
N VAL A 36 14.30 -40.76 -28.67
CA VAL A 36 15.01 -40.29 -29.87
C VAL A 36 15.53 -41.48 -30.69
N THR A 37 16.12 -42.50 -30.06
CA THR A 37 16.58 -43.71 -30.75
C THR A 37 15.42 -44.45 -31.42
N GLU A 38 14.26 -44.56 -30.76
CA GLU A 38 13.07 -45.16 -31.35
C GLU A 38 12.55 -44.35 -32.56
N VAL A 39 12.46 -43.02 -32.42
CA VAL A 39 12.07 -42.12 -33.53
C VAL A 39 13.03 -42.24 -34.71
N LEU A 40 14.33 -42.19 -34.48
CA LEU A 40 15.34 -42.36 -35.53
C LEU A 40 15.20 -43.72 -36.21
N GLY A 41 15.03 -44.81 -35.45
CA GLY A 41 14.84 -46.15 -36.02
C GLY A 41 13.58 -46.28 -36.89
N LEU A 42 12.48 -45.62 -36.51
CA LEU A 42 11.26 -45.56 -37.33
C LEU A 42 11.50 -44.77 -38.61
N LEU A 43 12.20 -43.64 -38.51
CA LEU A 43 12.55 -42.80 -39.66
C LEU A 43 13.49 -43.53 -40.62
N THR A 44 14.52 -44.24 -40.14
CA THR A 44 15.41 -45.07 -40.97
C THR A 44 14.59 -46.08 -41.79
N ARG A 45 13.77 -46.91 -41.11
CA ARG A 45 12.96 -47.97 -41.76
C ARG A 45 11.94 -47.44 -42.78
N GLY A 46 11.46 -46.21 -42.65
CA GLY A 46 10.56 -45.55 -43.62
C GLY A 46 9.15 -46.13 -43.74
N GLY A 47 8.74 -47.04 -42.85
CA GLY A 47 7.44 -47.72 -42.90
C GLY A 47 6.30 -46.95 -42.22
N LYS A 48 6.51 -46.57 -40.96
CA LYS A 48 5.54 -45.84 -40.11
C LYS A 48 6.10 -44.48 -39.69
N HIS A 49 5.20 -43.52 -39.51
CA HIS A 49 5.51 -42.16 -39.08
C HIS A 49 5.31 -42.00 -37.57
N PRO A 50 6.30 -41.47 -36.83
CA PRO A 50 6.18 -41.18 -35.40
C PRO A 50 5.02 -40.23 -35.07
N LEU A 51 4.16 -40.64 -34.12
CA LEU A 51 3.15 -39.81 -33.48
C LEU A 51 3.47 -39.67 -31.99
N LEU A 52 4.00 -38.52 -31.59
CA LEU A 52 4.32 -38.17 -30.21
C LEU A 52 3.03 -37.79 -29.48
N ALA A 53 2.54 -38.66 -28.60
CA ALA A 53 1.32 -38.45 -27.84
C ALA A 53 1.65 -38.17 -26.37
N GLY A 54 1.37 -36.95 -25.90
CA GLY A 54 1.66 -36.58 -24.52
C GLY A 54 1.02 -35.25 -24.14
N GLU A 55 0.91 -34.98 -22.84
CA GLU A 55 0.36 -33.72 -22.33
C GLU A 55 1.26 -32.52 -22.73
N PRO A 56 0.74 -31.28 -22.77
CA PRO A 56 1.57 -30.09 -22.97
C PRO A 56 2.63 -29.96 -21.87
N GLY A 57 3.91 -29.78 -22.25
CA GLY A 57 5.02 -29.58 -21.31
C GLY A 57 5.90 -30.80 -21.02
N VAL A 58 5.52 -32.01 -21.48
CA VAL A 58 6.30 -33.25 -21.24
C VAL A 58 7.58 -33.37 -22.11
N GLY A 59 7.81 -32.43 -23.04
CA GLY A 59 9.02 -32.40 -23.87
C GLY A 59 8.89 -32.96 -25.29
N LYS A 60 7.67 -33.03 -25.86
CA LYS A 60 7.43 -33.48 -27.26
C LYS A 60 8.33 -32.73 -28.27
N SER A 61 8.31 -31.40 -28.24
CA SER A 61 9.10 -30.59 -29.18
C SER A 61 10.60 -30.63 -28.90
N ALA A 62 10.99 -30.81 -27.64
CA ALA A 62 12.39 -30.97 -27.25
C ALA A 62 12.97 -32.28 -27.83
N LEU A 63 12.18 -33.36 -27.84
CA LEU A 63 12.56 -34.62 -28.47
C LEU A 63 12.85 -34.43 -29.96
N VAL A 64 12.00 -33.71 -30.70
CA VAL A 64 12.20 -33.46 -32.14
C VAL A 64 13.41 -32.58 -32.40
N GLN A 65 13.66 -31.58 -31.55
CA GLN A 65 14.88 -30.76 -31.62
C GLN A 65 16.14 -31.60 -31.43
N GLU A 66 16.14 -32.56 -30.50
CA GLU A 66 17.27 -33.48 -30.31
C GLU A 66 17.45 -34.47 -31.48
N VAL A 67 16.35 -34.91 -32.12
CA VAL A 67 16.43 -35.68 -33.38
C VAL A 67 17.16 -34.87 -34.46
N ALA A 68 16.75 -33.61 -34.67
CA ALA A 68 17.39 -32.72 -35.64
C ALA A 68 18.88 -32.47 -35.30
N ARG A 69 19.20 -32.34 -34.02
CA ARG A 69 20.59 -32.15 -33.56
C ARG A 69 21.47 -33.38 -33.84
N ARG A 70 20.98 -34.60 -33.54
CA ARG A 70 21.73 -35.84 -33.85
C ARG A 70 21.95 -36.02 -35.35
N ILE A 71 20.97 -35.66 -36.18
CA ILE A 71 21.11 -35.65 -37.63
C ILE A 71 22.20 -34.66 -38.06
N ALA A 72 22.15 -33.43 -37.55
CA ALA A 72 23.12 -32.38 -37.87
C ALA A 72 24.57 -32.75 -37.48
N GLU A 73 24.75 -33.48 -36.38
CA GLU A 73 26.04 -33.95 -35.88
C GLU A 73 26.51 -35.28 -36.50
N GLY A 74 25.72 -35.89 -37.38
CA GLY A 74 26.04 -37.19 -37.99
C GLY A 74 25.97 -38.38 -37.01
N ARG A 75 25.29 -38.22 -35.86
CA ARG A 75 25.05 -39.29 -34.87
C ARG A 75 23.81 -40.13 -35.22
N VAL A 76 23.70 -40.53 -36.49
CA VAL A 76 22.56 -41.27 -37.07
C VAL A 76 23.04 -42.29 -38.10
N ASP A 77 22.18 -43.21 -38.51
CA ASP A 77 22.46 -44.16 -39.59
C ASP A 77 22.71 -43.43 -40.92
N ALA A 78 23.47 -44.07 -41.83
CA ALA A 78 23.86 -43.49 -43.12
C ALA A 78 22.67 -43.00 -43.96
N GLU A 79 21.51 -43.65 -43.83
CA GLU A 79 20.27 -43.27 -44.53
C GLU A 79 19.73 -41.90 -44.09
N LEU A 80 19.98 -41.49 -42.84
CA LEU A 80 19.53 -40.22 -42.27
C LEU A 80 20.63 -39.15 -42.24
N ALA A 81 21.85 -39.46 -42.66
CA ALA A 81 23.00 -38.55 -42.56
C ALA A 81 22.79 -37.19 -43.26
N ASN A 82 22.03 -37.18 -44.36
CA ASN A 82 21.68 -35.98 -45.12
C ASN A 82 20.22 -35.54 -44.93
N ALA A 83 19.54 -36.08 -43.93
CA ALA A 83 18.14 -35.76 -43.69
C ALA A 83 17.95 -34.28 -43.31
N ARG A 84 16.81 -33.73 -43.72
CA ARG A 84 16.41 -32.35 -43.43
C ARG A 84 15.11 -32.34 -42.64
N VAL A 85 15.17 -31.92 -41.38
CA VAL A 85 14.01 -31.76 -40.49
C VAL A 85 13.47 -30.34 -40.61
N VAL A 86 12.26 -30.19 -41.15
CA VAL A 86 11.57 -28.91 -41.33
C VAL A 86 10.26 -28.89 -40.56
N GLU A 87 10.03 -27.80 -39.85
CA GLU A 87 8.79 -27.55 -39.12
C GLU A 87 7.78 -26.81 -40.00
N VAL A 88 6.54 -27.28 -40.02
CA VAL A 88 5.45 -26.71 -40.82
C VAL A 88 4.20 -26.51 -39.96
N SER A 89 3.69 -25.28 -39.94
CA SER A 89 2.49 -24.85 -39.23
C SER A 89 1.29 -24.81 -40.17
N VAL A 90 0.38 -25.75 -39.97
CA VAL A 90 -0.90 -25.82 -40.70
C VAL A 90 -1.73 -24.55 -40.51
N ALA A 91 -1.74 -24.00 -39.29
CA ALA A 91 -2.45 -22.77 -38.97
C ALA A 91 -1.92 -21.58 -39.78
N ASN A 92 -0.59 -21.46 -39.93
CA ASN A 92 0.02 -20.37 -40.70
C ASN A 92 -0.29 -20.47 -42.20
N ILE A 93 -0.34 -21.69 -42.75
CA ILE A 93 -0.70 -21.92 -44.14
C ILE A 93 -2.17 -21.51 -44.39
N LEU A 94 -3.07 -21.91 -43.50
CA LEU A 94 -4.50 -21.56 -43.58
C LEU A 94 -4.76 -20.06 -43.38
N ALA A 95 -3.98 -19.39 -42.53
CA ALA A 95 -4.15 -17.96 -42.26
C ALA A 95 -3.74 -17.07 -43.45
N ARG A 96 -2.88 -17.56 -44.34
CA ARG A 96 -2.29 -16.78 -45.45
C ARG A 96 -3.10 -16.84 -46.74
N SER A 97 -4.05 -17.76 -46.87
CA SER A 97 -4.73 -17.99 -48.14
C SER A 97 -6.10 -18.65 -47.98
N THR A 98 -6.90 -18.66 -49.03
CA THR A 98 -8.19 -19.39 -49.02
C THR A 98 -7.96 -20.90 -48.83
N GLN A 99 -8.94 -21.64 -48.33
CA GLN A 99 -8.80 -23.09 -48.07
C GLN A 99 -8.25 -23.89 -49.27
N ARG A 100 -8.68 -23.54 -50.48
CA ARG A 100 -8.20 -24.18 -51.72
C ARG A 100 -6.75 -23.83 -52.02
N GLN A 101 -6.39 -22.55 -51.95
CA GLN A 101 -5.01 -22.09 -52.16
C GLN A 101 -4.06 -22.63 -51.09
N ALA A 102 -4.53 -22.80 -49.86
CA ALA A 102 -3.79 -23.40 -48.77
C ALA A 102 -3.47 -24.88 -49.06
N ALA A 103 -4.44 -25.64 -49.57
CA ALA A 103 -4.24 -27.03 -49.99
C ALA A 103 -3.24 -27.12 -51.16
N GLU A 104 -3.38 -26.27 -52.17
CA GLU A 104 -2.45 -26.21 -53.31
C GLU A 104 -1.03 -25.83 -52.84
N SER A 105 -0.88 -24.83 -51.98
CA SER A 105 0.41 -24.39 -51.45
C SER A 105 1.07 -25.47 -50.59
N PHE A 106 0.30 -26.20 -49.79
CA PHE A 106 0.80 -27.30 -48.99
C PHE A 106 1.23 -28.48 -49.87
N GLU A 107 0.46 -28.81 -50.92
CA GLU A 107 0.84 -29.83 -51.89
C GLU A 107 2.13 -29.47 -52.64
N GLU A 108 2.26 -28.21 -53.07
CA GLU A 108 3.49 -27.71 -53.68
C GLU A 108 4.70 -27.77 -52.73
N LEU A 109 4.50 -27.47 -51.44
CA LEU A 109 5.54 -27.60 -50.42
C LEU A 109 5.98 -29.05 -50.25
N LEU A 110 5.05 -30.00 -50.12
CA LEU A 110 5.38 -31.42 -49.97
C LEU A 110 6.12 -31.96 -51.22
N ALA A 111 5.70 -31.56 -52.42
CA ALA A 111 6.36 -31.91 -53.68
C ALA A 111 7.74 -31.24 -53.85
N TYR A 112 7.95 -30.08 -53.25
CA TYR A 112 9.25 -29.44 -53.16
C TYR A 112 10.17 -30.22 -52.20
N LEU A 113 9.69 -30.53 -51.01
CA LEU A 113 10.44 -31.25 -49.97
C LEU A 113 10.82 -32.66 -50.43
N SER A 114 9.97 -33.35 -51.18
CA SER A 114 10.26 -34.70 -51.69
C SER A 114 11.47 -34.78 -52.65
N ARG A 115 11.97 -33.64 -53.13
CA ARG A 115 13.18 -33.56 -53.97
C ARG A 115 14.47 -33.53 -53.15
N HIS A 116 14.37 -33.22 -51.87
CA HIS A 116 15.52 -33.21 -50.95
C HIS A 116 15.85 -34.64 -50.49
N PRO A 117 17.11 -34.92 -50.12
CA PRO A 117 17.48 -36.21 -49.54
C PRO A 117 16.84 -36.37 -48.16
N CYS A 118 16.02 -37.41 -47.98
CA CYS A 118 15.38 -37.77 -46.72
C CYS A 118 14.69 -36.59 -45.98
N PRO A 119 13.64 -35.98 -46.56
CA PRO A 119 12.91 -34.89 -45.94
C PRO A 119 12.06 -35.41 -44.78
N ILE A 120 12.18 -34.75 -43.63
CA ILE A 120 11.39 -35.03 -42.43
C ILE A 120 10.53 -33.79 -42.13
N VAL A 121 9.22 -33.94 -42.27
CA VAL A 121 8.24 -32.88 -42.04
C VAL A 121 7.68 -33.02 -40.63
N TYR A 122 7.92 -32.02 -39.78
CA TYR A 122 7.43 -31.98 -38.42
C TYR A 122 6.21 -31.06 -38.31
N ILE A 123 5.10 -31.61 -37.83
CA ILE A 123 3.83 -30.89 -37.66
C ILE A 123 3.38 -31.01 -36.19
N ARG A 124 3.27 -29.86 -35.52
CA ARG A 124 2.96 -29.74 -34.08
C ARG A 124 1.51 -30.04 -33.69
N ASP A 125 0.58 -29.96 -34.62
CA ASP A 125 -0.84 -30.20 -34.34
C ASP A 125 -1.43 -31.10 -35.43
N LEU A 126 -1.37 -32.41 -35.16
CA LEU A 126 -1.89 -33.41 -36.07
C LEU A 126 -3.42 -33.29 -36.31
N PRO A 127 -4.27 -33.09 -35.26
CA PRO A 127 -5.68 -32.81 -35.46
C PRO A 127 -5.96 -31.65 -36.43
N ALA A 128 -5.22 -30.53 -36.33
CA ALA A 128 -5.38 -29.42 -37.27
C ALA A 128 -5.00 -29.82 -38.71
N ALA A 129 -3.98 -30.67 -38.87
CA ALA A 129 -3.53 -31.15 -40.17
C ALA A 129 -4.52 -32.14 -40.83
N LEU A 130 -5.18 -32.98 -40.03
CA LEU A 130 -6.00 -34.11 -40.52
C LEU A 130 -7.51 -33.92 -40.36
N GLY A 131 -7.96 -32.95 -39.58
CA GLY A 131 -9.38 -32.59 -39.42
C GLY A 131 -9.83 -31.39 -40.25
N GLY A 132 -8.91 -30.74 -40.97
CA GLY A 132 -9.14 -29.49 -41.69
C GLY A 132 -9.10 -29.61 -43.22
N PRO A 133 -9.16 -28.47 -43.94
CA PRO A 133 -9.16 -28.44 -45.41
C PRO A 133 -7.91 -29.04 -46.07
N LEU A 134 -6.80 -29.15 -45.33
CA LEU A 134 -5.53 -29.73 -45.81
C LEU A 134 -5.48 -31.26 -45.67
N ALA A 135 -6.45 -31.87 -44.98
CA ALA A 135 -6.44 -33.30 -44.68
C ALA A 135 -6.24 -34.20 -45.92
N PRO A 136 -6.89 -33.96 -47.07
CA PRO A 136 -6.69 -34.80 -48.25
C PRO A 136 -5.24 -34.81 -48.75
N VAL A 137 -4.57 -33.66 -48.67
CA VAL A 137 -3.17 -33.49 -49.08
C VAL A 137 -2.24 -34.14 -48.05
N ALA A 138 -2.49 -33.93 -46.76
CA ALA A 138 -1.72 -34.55 -45.68
C ALA A 138 -1.80 -36.09 -45.71
N VAL A 139 -3.01 -36.66 -45.85
CA VAL A 139 -3.23 -38.11 -45.95
C VAL A 139 -2.55 -38.67 -47.20
N ARG A 140 -2.60 -37.97 -48.34
CA ARG A 140 -1.87 -38.37 -49.54
C ARG A 140 -0.37 -38.36 -49.29
N GLY A 141 0.17 -37.30 -48.70
CA GLY A 141 1.60 -37.21 -48.33
C GLY A 141 2.02 -38.37 -47.42
N LEU A 142 1.19 -38.72 -46.44
CA LEU A 142 1.42 -39.85 -45.55
C LEU A 142 1.34 -41.20 -46.23
N ARG A 143 0.58 -41.34 -47.32
CA ARG A 143 0.50 -42.56 -48.14
C ARG A 143 1.63 -42.64 -49.18
N THR A 144 2.20 -41.52 -49.57
CA THR A 144 3.22 -41.46 -50.62
C THR A 144 4.58 -41.80 -50.04
N GLY A 145 5.29 -42.76 -50.63
CA GLY A 145 6.68 -43.07 -50.24
C GLY A 145 7.62 -41.91 -50.56
N GLY A 146 8.59 -41.64 -49.68
CA GLY A 146 9.64 -40.64 -49.90
C GLY A 146 9.59 -39.43 -48.96
N LEU A 147 8.45 -39.15 -48.33
CA LEU A 147 8.34 -38.17 -47.23
C LEU A 147 8.28 -38.90 -45.89
N ARG A 148 8.92 -38.34 -44.87
CA ARG A 148 8.81 -38.81 -43.49
C ARG A 148 8.15 -37.72 -42.66
N PHE A 149 7.23 -38.10 -41.78
CA PHE A 149 6.54 -37.16 -40.91
C PHE A 149 6.82 -37.46 -39.44
N ILE A 150 6.88 -36.40 -38.62
CA ILE A 150 6.79 -36.48 -37.16
C ILE A 150 5.62 -35.62 -36.74
N PHE A 151 4.76 -36.17 -35.90
CA PHE A 151 3.56 -35.50 -35.44
C PHE A 151 3.51 -35.38 -33.92
N GLU A 152 2.85 -34.33 -33.43
CA GLU A 152 2.44 -34.23 -32.03
C GLU A 152 0.92 -34.25 -31.89
N THR A 153 0.47 -34.85 -30.78
CA THR A 153 -0.92 -34.79 -30.35
C THR A 153 -1.03 -34.93 -28.84
N GLU A 154 -2.21 -34.64 -28.31
CA GLU A 154 -2.59 -34.90 -26.92
C GLU A 154 -3.19 -36.30 -26.78
N PRO A 155 -2.98 -37.00 -25.64
CA PRO A 155 -3.44 -38.38 -25.45
C PRO A 155 -4.94 -38.56 -25.70
N LYS A 156 -5.76 -37.60 -25.23
CA LYS A 156 -7.23 -37.64 -25.39
C LYS A 156 -7.67 -37.64 -26.86
N ARG A 157 -6.91 -37.00 -27.75
CA ARG A 157 -7.22 -36.88 -29.19
C ARG A 157 -6.73 -38.07 -30.01
N VAL A 158 -5.89 -38.94 -29.45
CA VAL A 158 -5.34 -40.11 -30.16
C VAL A 158 -6.48 -41.05 -30.60
N GLN A 159 -7.41 -41.38 -29.71
CA GLN A 159 -8.47 -42.33 -30.06
C GLN A 159 -9.43 -41.80 -31.11
N GLU A 160 -9.79 -40.51 -31.05
CA GLU A 160 -10.62 -39.86 -32.06
C GLU A 160 -9.95 -39.89 -33.43
N LEU A 161 -8.65 -39.55 -33.46
CA LEU A 161 -7.85 -39.57 -34.67
C LEU A 161 -7.72 -40.97 -35.29
N LEU A 162 -7.46 -41.99 -34.47
CA LEU A 162 -7.32 -43.36 -34.97
C LEU A 162 -8.65 -43.95 -35.46
N ARG A 163 -9.79 -43.45 -34.96
CA ARG A 163 -11.12 -43.88 -35.41
C ARG A 163 -11.57 -43.22 -36.71
N SER A 164 -11.00 -42.06 -37.08
CA SER A 164 -11.47 -41.31 -38.26
C SER A 164 -10.97 -41.87 -39.58
N ASP A 165 -9.78 -42.49 -39.63
CA ASP A 165 -9.22 -43.15 -40.82
C ASP A 165 -8.32 -44.33 -40.41
N GLU A 166 -8.80 -45.56 -40.61
CA GLU A 166 -8.10 -46.80 -40.25
C GLU A 166 -6.81 -47.00 -41.07
N ALA A 167 -6.81 -46.61 -42.36
CA ALA A 167 -5.63 -46.72 -43.22
C ALA A 167 -4.53 -45.73 -42.83
N LEU A 168 -4.91 -44.60 -42.24
CA LEU A 168 -3.97 -43.65 -41.63
C LEU A 168 -3.38 -44.20 -40.33
N ALA A 169 -4.20 -44.82 -39.49
CA ALA A 169 -3.78 -45.44 -38.23
C ALA A 169 -2.68 -46.50 -38.45
N GLU A 170 -2.77 -47.30 -39.51
CA GLU A 170 -1.75 -48.29 -39.86
C GLU A 170 -0.37 -47.69 -40.18
N ARG A 171 -0.34 -46.45 -40.67
CA ARG A 171 0.89 -45.73 -41.03
C ARG A 171 1.49 -44.93 -39.88
N LEU A 172 0.78 -44.76 -38.76
CA LEU A 172 1.26 -44.05 -37.59
C LEU A 172 1.84 -45.02 -36.56
N HIS A 173 2.91 -44.62 -35.89
CA HIS A 173 3.45 -45.33 -34.73
C HIS A 173 3.30 -44.45 -33.49
N LEU A 174 2.44 -44.86 -32.57
CA LEU A 174 2.15 -44.12 -31.35
C LEU A 174 3.33 -44.22 -30.37
N LEU A 175 3.90 -43.07 -30.04
CA LEU A 175 4.96 -42.89 -29.05
C LEU A 175 4.40 -42.12 -27.86
N PRO A 176 3.95 -42.82 -26.79
CA PRO A 176 3.40 -42.16 -25.63
C PRO A 176 4.52 -41.51 -24.79
N LEU A 177 4.42 -40.19 -24.58
CA LEU A 177 5.30 -39.42 -23.71
C LEU A 177 4.55 -39.02 -22.45
N HIS A 178 5.08 -39.48 -21.32
CA HIS A 178 4.55 -39.21 -20.00
C HIS A 178 5.39 -38.16 -19.28
N GLU A 179 4.80 -37.52 -18.27
CA GLU A 179 5.53 -36.65 -17.36
C GLU A 179 6.68 -37.43 -16.70
N PRO A 180 7.93 -36.93 -16.73
CA PRO A 180 9.05 -37.66 -16.15
C PRO A 180 8.93 -37.73 -14.62
N PRO A 181 9.36 -38.84 -13.99
CA PRO A 181 9.41 -38.93 -12.54
C PRO A 181 10.36 -37.88 -11.95
N THR A 182 10.13 -37.48 -10.70
CA THR A 182 10.83 -36.39 -10.03
C THR A 182 12.36 -36.49 -10.12
N GLU A 183 12.94 -37.68 -9.94
CA GLU A 183 14.39 -37.89 -10.06
C GLU A 183 14.92 -37.60 -11.46
N LYS A 184 14.19 -38.05 -12.50
CA LYS A 184 14.54 -37.77 -13.89
C LYS A 184 14.36 -36.28 -14.21
N ALA A 185 13.30 -35.65 -13.68
CA ALA A 185 13.07 -34.22 -13.84
C ALA A 185 14.16 -33.37 -13.17
N ARG A 186 14.61 -33.76 -11.96
CA ARG A 186 15.76 -33.15 -11.27
C ARG A 186 17.02 -33.24 -12.12
N TRP A 187 17.32 -34.43 -12.62
CA TRP A 187 18.49 -34.64 -13.47
C TRP A 187 18.44 -33.79 -14.75
N VAL A 188 17.29 -33.75 -15.44
CA VAL A 188 17.09 -32.89 -16.62
C VAL A 188 17.28 -31.42 -16.27
N LEU A 189 16.73 -30.95 -15.14
CA LEU A 189 16.85 -29.57 -14.71
C LEU A 189 18.30 -29.19 -14.41
N GLY A 190 19.08 -30.06 -13.77
CA GLY A 190 20.51 -29.86 -13.54
C GLY A 190 21.31 -29.70 -14.83
N ARG A 191 21.01 -30.53 -15.85
CA ARG A 191 21.66 -30.40 -17.17
C ARG A 191 21.30 -29.10 -17.88
N VAL A 192 20.05 -28.66 -17.76
CA VAL A 192 19.60 -27.36 -18.29
C VAL A 192 20.27 -26.21 -17.53
N ALA A 193 20.48 -26.33 -16.21
CA ALA A 193 21.20 -25.35 -15.42
C ALA A 193 22.65 -25.19 -15.90
N GLU A 194 23.39 -26.30 -16.08
CA GLU A 194 24.76 -26.28 -16.61
C GLU A 194 24.85 -25.58 -17.99
N GLU A 195 23.84 -25.73 -18.83
CA GLU A 195 23.78 -25.05 -20.13
C GLU A 195 23.55 -23.54 -19.97
N LEU A 196 22.60 -23.15 -19.11
CA LEU A 196 22.32 -21.75 -18.81
C LEU A 196 23.53 -21.06 -18.17
N GLU A 197 24.26 -21.75 -17.30
CA GLU A 197 25.50 -21.24 -16.70
C GLU A 197 26.53 -20.88 -17.78
N ARG A 198 26.68 -21.74 -18.80
CA ARG A 198 27.62 -21.51 -19.90
C ARG A 198 27.16 -20.40 -20.83
N GLU A 199 25.87 -20.35 -21.12
CA GLU A 199 25.27 -19.34 -22.02
C GLU A 199 25.31 -17.93 -21.40
N LEU A 200 24.88 -17.82 -20.14
CA LEU A 200 24.77 -16.55 -19.43
C LEU A 200 26.05 -16.17 -18.67
N ARG A 201 27.03 -17.09 -18.57
CA ARG A 201 28.24 -16.95 -17.74
C ARG A 201 27.91 -16.62 -16.29
N LEU A 202 26.85 -17.25 -15.78
CA LEU A 202 26.29 -16.98 -14.46
C LEU A 202 26.11 -18.31 -13.72
N PRO A 203 26.89 -18.60 -12.66
CA PRO A 203 26.71 -19.79 -11.84
C PRO A 203 25.28 -19.91 -11.28
N ILE A 204 24.75 -21.13 -11.24
CA ILE A 204 23.42 -21.46 -10.72
C ILE A 204 23.57 -22.50 -9.62
N ASP A 205 23.16 -22.14 -8.41
CA ASP A 205 23.27 -23.05 -7.26
C ASP A 205 22.41 -24.31 -7.47
N PRO A 206 22.91 -25.52 -7.14
CA PRO A 206 22.12 -26.74 -7.17
C PRO A 206 20.85 -26.63 -6.30
N ALA A 207 20.94 -25.92 -5.16
CA ALA A 207 19.82 -25.66 -4.27
C ALA A 207 18.72 -24.80 -4.94
N ALA A 208 19.07 -23.91 -5.87
CA ALA A 208 18.12 -23.14 -6.66
C ALA A 208 17.32 -24.06 -7.60
N CYS A 209 17.99 -25.05 -8.21
CA CYS A 209 17.35 -26.06 -9.06
C CYS A 209 16.38 -26.94 -8.26
N ASP A 210 16.82 -27.45 -7.10
CA ASP A 210 15.98 -28.26 -6.22
C ASP A 210 14.76 -27.47 -5.73
N LEU A 211 14.94 -26.20 -5.39
CA LEU A 211 13.85 -25.33 -5.00
C LEU A 211 12.87 -25.08 -6.16
N ALA A 212 13.36 -24.78 -7.36
CA ALA A 212 12.51 -24.57 -8.53
C ALA A 212 11.67 -25.83 -8.85
N LEU A 213 12.29 -27.01 -8.77
CA LEU A 213 11.60 -28.28 -8.93
C LEU A 213 10.52 -28.47 -7.86
N ARG A 214 10.86 -28.23 -6.59
CA ARG A 214 9.94 -28.40 -5.44
C ARG A 214 8.75 -27.46 -5.53
N LEU A 215 8.97 -26.16 -5.79
CA LEU A 215 7.90 -25.16 -5.90
C LEU A 215 7.00 -25.47 -7.10
N SER A 216 7.57 -25.73 -8.28
CA SER A 216 6.78 -26.08 -9.47
C SER A 216 6.01 -27.39 -9.31
N SER A 217 6.55 -28.37 -8.58
CA SER A 217 5.83 -29.61 -8.27
C SER A 217 4.69 -29.39 -7.28
N LYS A 218 4.91 -28.59 -6.22
CA LYS A 218 3.93 -28.37 -5.15
C LYS A 218 2.79 -27.45 -5.59
N PHE A 219 3.10 -26.41 -6.35
CA PHE A 219 2.19 -25.28 -6.57
C PHE A 219 1.71 -25.15 -8.02
N LEU A 220 2.37 -25.75 -9.02
CA LEU A 220 1.97 -25.62 -10.44
C LEU A 220 1.41 -26.96 -10.96
N LEU A 221 0.36 -27.47 -10.33
CA LEU A 221 -0.20 -28.82 -10.58
C LEU A 221 -0.87 -28.97 -11.94
N ALA A 222 -1.43 -27.88 -12.49
CA ALA A 222 -2.03 -27.87 -13.82
C ALA A 222 -0.99 -27.99 -14.97
N GLN A 223 0.27 -27.68 -14.68
CA GLN A 223 1.36 -27.75 -15.64
C GLN A 223 2.18 -29.03 -15.45
N ARG A 224 2.81 -29.51 -16.52
CA ARG A 224 3.61 -30.75 -16.53
C ARG A 224 5.11 -30.47 -16.43
N MET A 225 5.81 -31.37 -15.73
CA MET A 225 7.28 -31.47 -15.77
C MET A 225 7.76 -31.98 -17.13
N PRO A 226 9.01 -31.65 -17.52
CA PRO A 226 9.96 -30.79 -16.81
C PRO A 226 9.78 -29.30 -17.13
N ARG A 227 8.90 -28.94 -18.08
CA ARG A 227 8.75 -27.57 -18.61
C ARG A 227 8.58 -26.52 -17.52
N LYS A 228 7.65 -26.71 -16.59
CA LYS A 228 7.34 -25.73 -15.53
C LYS A 228 8.52 -25.38 -14.61
N ALA A 229 9.42 -26.33 -14.35
CA ALA A 229 10.62 -26.09 -13.55
C ALA A 229 11.72 -25.41 -14.38
N ILE A 230 11.86 -25.82 -15.64
CA ILE A 230 12.81 -25.22 -16.59
C ILE A 230 12.45 -23.75 -16.87
N GLU A 231 11.17 -23.44 -17.12
CA GLU A 231 10.73 -22.07 -17.38
C GLU A 231 10.99 -21.16 -16.18
N LEU A 232 10.64 -21.61 -14.97
CA LEU A 232 10.94 -20.87 -13.74
C LEU A 232 12.45 -20.59 -13.58
N LEU A 233 13.29 -21.61 -13.80
CA LEU A 233 14.75 -21.46 -13.69
C LEU A 233 15.32 -20.53 -14.76
N LYS A 234 14.86 -20.66 -16.02
CA LYS A 234 15.29 -19.81 -17.14
C LYS A 234 14.94 -18.35 -16.92
N GLU A 235 13.72 -18.07 -16.47
CA GLU A 235 13.28 -16.71 -16.16
C GLU A 235 14.07 -16.13 -14.99
N THR A 236 14.31 -16.93 -13.94
CA THR A 236 15.12 -16.52 -12.79
C THR A 236 16.55 -16.16 -13.22
N ALA A 237 17.18 -17.01 -14.03
CA ALA A 237 18.54 -16.78 -14.52
C ALA A 237 18.63 -15.55 -15.45
N ALA A 238 17.65 -15.36 -16.33
CA ALA A 238 17.58 -14.19 -17.21
C ALA A 238 17.41 -12.88 -16.42
N GLU A 239 16.58 -12.89 -15.38
CA GLU A 239 16.37 -11.74 -14.48
C GLU A 239 17.64 -11.44 -13.67
N ALA A 240 18.29 -12.46 -13.11
CA ALA A 240 19.56 -12.32 -12.40
C ALA A 240 20.70 -11.80 -13.29
N ALA A 241 20.79 -12.29 -14.53
CA ALA A 241 21.75 -11.79 -15.52
C ALA A 241 21.49 -10.31 -15.87
N SER A 242 20.22 -9.93 -16.06
CA SER A 242 19.83 -8.54 -16.34
C SER A 242 20.12 -7.61 -15.16
N ALA A 243 20.03 -8.12 -13.93
CA ALA A 243 20.38 -7.42 -12.70
C ALA A 243 21.89 -7.43 -12.39
N ALA A 244 22.72 -8.02 -13.26
CA ALA A 244 24.17 -8.16 -13.10
C ALA A 244 24.57 -8.82 -11.75
N LYS A 245 23.86 -9.87 -11.35
CA LYS A 245 24.21 -10.69 -10.17
C LYS A 245 25.40 -11.61 -10.47
N ASP A 246 26.10 -12.03 -9.41
CA ASP A 246 27.26 -12.92 -9.51
C ASP A 246 26.89 -14.41 -9.60
N HIS A 247 25.71 -14.82 -9.12
CA HIS A 247 25.16 -16.18 -9.20
C HIS A 247 23.63 -16.16 -9.05
N VAL A 248 22.98 -17.29 -9.33
CA VAL A 248 21.56 -17.55 -9.07
C VAL A 248 21.42 -18.47 -7.85
N GLY A 249 20.86 -17.94 -6.76
CA GLY A 249 20.63 -18.68 -5.51
C GLY A 249 19.15 -19.04 -5.30
N PRO A 250 18.84 -19.78 -4.22
CA PRO A 250 17.45 -20.11 -3.85
C PRO A 250 16.55 -18.89 -3.64
N GLU A 251 17.12 -17.79 -3.12
CA GLU A 251 16.40 -16.52 -2.92
C GLU A 251 15.88 -15.90 -4.22
N ASP A 252 16.62 -16.06 -5.32
CA ASP A 252 16.21 -15.56 -6.62
C ASP A 252 14.99 -16.35 -7.13
N VAL A 253 15.02 -17.68 -6.95
CA VAL A 253 13.91 -18.56 -7.31
C VAL A 253 12.68 -18.25 -6.48
N LEU A 254 12.82 -18.05 -5.16
CA LEU A 254 11.70 -17.64 -4.29
C LEU A 254 11.09 -16.31 -4.75
N THR A 255 11.94 -15.32 -5.00
CA THR A 255 11.51 -13.97 -5.42
C THR A 255 10.78 -14.03 -6.75
N ARG A 256 11.37 -14.72 -7.75
CA ARG A 256 10.76 -14.91 -9.06
C ARG A 256 9.43 -15.65 -8.98
N PHE A 257 9.40 -16.73 -8.20
CA PHE A 257 8.20 -17.54 -8.02
C PHE A 257 7.06 -16.74 -7.38
N CYS A 258 7.35 -15.97 -6.32
CA CYS A 258 6.37 -15.07 -5.69
C CYS A 258 5.88 -14.01 -6.68
N ALA A 259 6.77 -13.39 -7.47
CA ALA A 259 6.39 -12.38 -8.45
C ALA A 259 5.47 -12.94 -9.55
N ALA A 260 5.80 -14.13 -10.08
CA ALA A 260 5.04 -14.79 -11.14
C ALA A 260 3.67 -15.27 -10.65
N THR A 261 3.60 -15.85 -9.45
CA THR A 261 2.37 -16.45 -8.90
C THR A 261 1.52 -15.48 -8.08
N ARG A 262 2.12 -14.41 -7.56
CA ARG A 262 1.61 -13.53 -6.50
C ARG A 262 1.26 -14.25 -5.19
N LEU A 263 1.85 -15.42 -4.93
CA LEU A 263 1.76 -16.02 -3.61
C LEU A 263 2.57 -15.22 -2.59
N PRO A 264 2.13 -15.17 -1.32
CA PRO A 264 2.89 -14.52 -0.27
C PRO A 264 4.15 -15.32 0.01
N ARG A 265 5.21 -14.61 0.37
CA ARG A 265 6.48 -15.24 0.70
C ARG A 265 6.34 -16.26 1.83
N PHE A 266 5.57 -15.96 2.87
CA PHE A 266 5.37 -16.88 3.99
C PHE A 266 4.78 -18.24 3.56
N VAL A 267 3.98 -18.30 2.48
CA VAL A 267 3.39 -19.54 1.98
C VAL A 267 4.41 -20.43 1.27
N VAL A 268 5.38 -19.82 0.57
CA VAL A 268 6.34 -20.56 -0.27
C VAL A 268 7.68 -20.80 0.44
N ASP A 269 8.04 -19.92 1.37
CA ASP A 269 9.27 -19.97 2.15
C ASP A 269 8.98 -20.68 3.48
N ASP A 270 9.43 -21.93 3.59
CA ASP A 270 9.22 -22.75 4.79
C ASP A 270 9.93 -22.16 6.02
N ALA A 271 11.01 -21.39 5.84
CA ALA A 271 11.76 -20.77 6.94
C ALA A 271 11.08 -19.52 7.51
N MET A 272 10.17 -18.90 6.77
CA MET A 272 9.45 -17.71 7.21
C MET A 272 8.24 -18.11 8.07
N PRO A 273 8.15 -17.70 9.35
CA PRO A 273 6.98 -17.98 10.18
C PRO A 273 5.77 -17.16 9.73
N LEU A 274 4.57 -17.67 10.04
CA LEU A 274 3.32 -16.92 9.94
C LEU A 274 3.04 -16.30 11.32
N ASP A 275 2.98 -14.98 11.39
CA ASP A 275 2.52 -14.28 12.59
C ASP A 275 0.98 -14.32 12.63
N LEU A 276 0.44 -15.17 13.49
CA LEU A 276 -1.01 -15.34 13.64
C LEU A 276 -1.67 -14.11 14.27
N GLU A 277 -0.98 -13.39 15.16
CA GLU A 277 -1.53 -12.20 15.82
C GLU A 277 -1.62 -11.02 14.85
N GLU A 278 -0.58 -10.81 14.05
CA GLU A 278 -0.60 -9.81 12.97
C GLU A 278 -1.69 -10.15 11.94
N THR A 279 -1.82 -11.42 11.59
CA THR A 279 -2.84 -11.87 10.64
C THR A 279 -4.25 -11.66 11.21
N GLU A 280 -4.49 -12.03 12.47
CA GLU A 280 -5.76 -11.80 13.13
C GLU A 280 -6.09 -10.31 13.21
N ARG A 281 -5.11 -9.46 13.53
CA ARG A 281 -5.24 -8.00 13.54
C ARG A 281 -5.64 -7.46 12.17
N PHE A 282 -4.98 -7.92 11.10
CA PHE A 282 -5.30 -7.53 9.71
C PHE A 282 -6.78 -7.75 9.38
N PHE A 283 -7.32 -8.92 9.73
CA PHE A 283 -8.73 -9.21 9.50
C PHE A 283 -9.66 -8.48 10.48
N GLY A 284 -9.33 -8.45 11.77
CA GLY A 284 -10.15 -7.87 12.83
C GLY A 284 -10.33 -6.36 12.74
N GLU A 285 -9.31 -5.62 12.31
CA GLU A 285 -9.41 -4.17 12.07
C GLU A 285 -10.33 -3.85 10.87
N ARG A 286 -10.44 -4.78 9.92
CA ARG A 286 -11.14 -4.57 8.64
C ARG A 286 -12.52 -5.19 8.60
N LEU A 287 -12.79 -6.23 9.39
CA LEU A 287 -14.06 -6.94 9.49
C LEU A 287 -14.52 -7.00 10.96
N LEU A 288 -15.52 -6.17 11.29
CA LEU A 288 -16.02 -6.03 12.65
C LEU A 288 -17.12 -7.05 12.97
N GLY A 289 -17.05 -7.63 14.18
CA GLY A 289 -18.11 -8.48 14.76
C GLY A 289 -18.19 -9.91 14.21
N GLN A 290 -17.20 -10.38 13.45
CA GLN A 290 -17.21 -11.70 12.78
C GLN A 290 -15.99 -12.56 13.17
N THR A 291 -15.66 -12.60 14.46
CA THR A 291 -14.45 -13.28 15.00
C THR A 291 -14.38 -14.75 14.63
N ASP A 292 -15.50 -15.47 14.68
CA ASP A 292 -15.52 -16.92 14.41
C ASP A 292 -15.22 -17.23 12.94
N ALA A 293 -15.77 -16.42 12.03
CA ALA A 293 -15.51 -16.52 10.59
C ALA A 293 -14.04 -16.18 10.28
N VAL A 294 -13.48 -15.17 10.94
CA VAL A 294 -12.05 -14.84 10.84
C VAL A 294 -11.19 -15.99 11.36
N GLY A 295 -11.52 -16.56 12.52
CA GLY A 295 -10.81 -17.70 13.09
C GLY A 295 -10.80 -18.93 12.18
N ALA A 296 -11.90 -19.21 11.47
CA ALA A 296 -11.95 -20.29 10.48
C ALA A 296 -11.00 -20.03 9.30
N VAL A 297 -10.96 -18.79 8.80
CA VAL A 297 -10.04 -18.39 7.74
C VAL A 297 -8.58 -18.47 8.21
N LEU A 298 -8.27 -18.00 9.43
CA LEU A 298 -6.93 -18.08 10.01
C LEU A 298 -6.41 -19.52 10.08
N ARG A 299 -7.26 -20.47 10.50
CA ARG A 299 -6.90 -21.90 10.50
C ARG A 299 -6.55 -22.41 9.10
N SER A 300 -7.29 -22.00 8.09
CA SER A 300 -7.00 -22.38 6.70
C SER A 300 -5.70 -21.77 6.17
N VAL A 301 -5.43 -20.50 6.48
CA VAL A 301 -4.15 -19.86 6.15
C VAL A 301 -2.99 -20.57 6.85
N ALA A 302 -3.17 -20.98 8.11
CA ALA A 302 -2.18 -21.75 8.85
C ALA A 302 -1.94 -23.14 8.24
N LEU A 303 -2.99 -23.86 7.82
CA LEU A 303 -2.86 -25.14 7.12
C LEU A 303 -2.14 -25.00 5.77
N LEU A 304 -2.45 -23.94 5.03
CA LEU A 304 -1.77 -23.61 3.77
C LEU A 304 -0.28 -23.35 4.01
N LYS A 305 0.06 -22.54 5.02
CA LYS A 305 1.44 -22.28 5.43
C LYS A 305 2.16 -23.55 5.83
N ALA A 306 1.51 -24.41 6.63
CA ALA A 306 2.09 -25.68 7.08
C ALA A 306 2.20 -26.71 5.94
N GLY A 307 1.56 -26.48 4.80
CA GLY A 307 1.52 -27.44 3.69
C GLY A 307 0.79 -28.73 4.03
N LEU A 308 -0.16 -28.69 4.96
CA LEU A 308 -0.92 -29.86 5.43
C LEU A 308 -2.26 -30.07 4.69
N ASN A 309 -2.53 -29.24 3.67
CA ASN A 309 -3.70 -29.40 2.81
C ASN A 309 -3.54 -30.59 1.85
N ASP A 310 -4.66 -31.24 1.50
CA ASP A 310 -4.67 -32.25 0.44
C ASP A 310 -4.45 -31.56 -0.92
N PRO A 311 -3.35 -31.86 -1.65
CA PRO A 311 -3.06 -31.22 -2.93
C PRO A 311 -4.08 -31.56 -4.02
N ARG A 312 -4.93 -32.58 -3.83
CA ARG A 312 -6.00 -32.95 -4.77
C ARG A 312 -7.29 -32.17 -4.55
N ARG A 313 -7.44 -31.43 -3.45
CA ARG A 313 -8.63 -30.61 -3.19
C ARG A 313 -8.31 -29.12 -3.41
N PRO A 314 -9.32 -28.24 -3.50
CA PRO A 314 -9.10 -26.80 -3.40
C PRO A 314 -8.41 -26.45 -2.06
N LEU A 315 -7.74 -25.29 -2.00
CA LEU A 315 -6.97 -24.87 -0.81
C LEU A 315 -7.84 -24.70 0.45
N GLY A 316 -9.13 -24.47 0.25
CA GLY A 316 -10.14 -24.42 1.28
C GLY A 316 -11.50 -24.15 0.66
N VAL A 317 -12.54 -24.77 1.19
CA VAL A 317 -13.93 -24.63 0.73
C VAL A 317 -14.78 -24.18 1.92
N PHE A 318 -15.30 -22.96 1.88
CA PHE A 318 -16.05 -22.36 2.98
C PHE A 318 -17.49 -22.07 2.59
N LEU A 319 -18.41 -22.27 3.54
CA LEU A 319 -19.77 -21.75 3.45
C LEU A 319 -19.95 -20.60 4.42
N PHE A 320 -20.06 -19.37 3.91
CA PHE A 320 -20.34 -18.18 4.70
C PHE A 320 -21.85 -17.99 4.80
N ALA A 321 -22.44 -18.31 5.95
CA ALA A 321 -23.88 -18.28 6.16
C ALA A 321 -24.30 -17.14 7.10
N GLY A 322 -25.27 -16.33 6.71
CA GLY A 322 -25.81 -15.27 7.58
C GLY A 322 -26.58 -14.17 6.83
N PRO A 323 -27.04 -13.11 7.50
CA PRO A 323 -27.84 -12.04 6.87
C PRO A 323 -27.10 -11.29 5.76
N THR A 324 -27.83 -10.55 4.92
CA THR A 324 -27.21 -9.70 3.90
C THR A 324 -26.52 -8.48 4.54
N GLY A 325 -25.40 -8.03 3.96
CA GLY A 325 -24.72 -6.79 4.38
C GLY A 325 -23.92 -6.84 5.69
N VAL A 326 -23.66 -8.04 6.23
CA VAL A 326 -22.87 -8.25 7.47
C VAL A 326 -21.37 -8.46 7.23
N GLY A 327 -20.94 -8.64 5.97
CA GLY A 327 -19.51 -8.73 5.62
C GLY A 327 -19.03 -10.03 4.97
N LYS A 328 -19.92 -10.96 4.58
CA LYS A 328 -19.56 -12.22 3.90
C LYS A 328 -18.61 -12.03 2.70
N THR A 329 -19.03 -11.22 1.73
CA THR A 329 -18.23 -10.88 0.54
C THR A 329 -16.98 -10.07 0.91
N GLN A 330 -17.02 -9.30 1.99
CA GLN A 330 -15.89 -8.50 2.43
C GLN A 330 -14.76 -9.38 2.97
N LEU A 331 -15.08 -10.45 3.73
CA LEU A 331 -14.08 -11.41 4.19
C LEU A 331 -13.40 -12.11 3.00
N ALA A 332 -14.15 -12.51 1.97
CA ALA A 332 -13.58 -13.12 0.77
C ALA A 332 -12.63 -12.16 0.03
N LYS A 333 -12.97 -10.87 -0.05
CA LYS A 333 -12.08 -9.83 -0.60
C LYS A 333 -10.82 -9.65 0.23
N LEU A 334 -10.94 -9.58 1.55
CA LEU A 334 -9.79 -9.47 2.46
C LEU A 334 -8.87 -10.68 2.34
N LEU A 335 -9.43 -11.86 2.14
CA LEU A 335 -8.66 -13.08 1.94
C LEU A 335 -7.87 -13.06 0.62
N ALA A 336 -8.49 -12.56 -0.45
CA ALA A 336 -7.79 -12.34 -1.73
C ALA A 336 -6.68 -11.28 -1.60
N GLU A 337 -6.94 -10.19 -0.87
CA GLU A 337 -5.95 -9.14 -0.61
C GLU A 337 -4.77 -9.67 0.22
N TYR A 338 -5.05 -10.39 1.31
CA TYR A 338 -4.04 -10.93 2.21
C TYR A 338 -3.17 -12.00 1.54
N LEU A 339 -3.79 -12.97 0.85
CA LEU A 339 -3.06 -14.08 0.23
C LEU A 339 -2.49 -13.75 -1.14
N PHE A 340 -3.07 -12.83 -1.90
CA PHE A 340 -2.64 -12.61 -3.29
C PHE A 340 -2.27 -11.16 -3.60
N GLY A 341 -2.20 -10.32 -2.57
CA GLY A 341 -1.80 -8.91 -2.62
C GLY A 341 -2.83 -7.97 -3.24
N SER A 342 -3.96 -8.47 -3.75
CA SER A 342 -5.01 -7.64 -4.35
C SER A 342 -6.38 -8.30 -4.27
N ALA A 343 -7.40 -7.50 -3.98
CA ALA A 343 -8.80 -7.91 -4.02
C ALA A 343 -9.27 -8.32 -5.44
N ASP A 344 -8.58 -7.90 -6.51
CA ASP A 344 -8.91 -8.27 -7.91
C ASP A 344 -8.64 -9.74 -8.22
N ARG A 345 -7.94 -10.43 -7.31
CA ARG A 345 -7.76 -11.89 -7.33
C ARG A 345 -9.01 -12.64 -6.88
N LEU A 346 -10.06 -11.93 -6.45
CA LEU A 346 -11.38 -12.49 -6.22
C LEU A 346 -12.14 -12.62 -7.55
N VAL A 347 -12.43 -13.85 -7.95
CA VAL A 347 -13.37 -14.17 -9.01
C VAL A 347 -14.74 -14.36 -8.39
N ARG A 348 -15.78 -13.77 -8.96
CA ARG A 348 -17.15 -13.89 -8.46
C ARG A 348 -18.05 -14.51 -9.51
N LEU A 349 -18.84 -15.49 -9.10
CA LEU A 349 -19.91 -16.10 -9.87
C LEU A 349 -21.20 -15.94 -9.06
N ASN A 350 -22.28 -15.48 -9.67
CA ASN A 350 -23.56 -15.27 -9.01
C ASN A 350 -24.45 -16.49 -9.22
N MET A 351 -24.75 -17.27 -8.17
CA MET A 351 -25.51 -18.52 -8.33
C MET A 351 -26.98 -18.29 -8.66
N ALA A 352 -27.50 -17.09 -8.38
CA ALA A 352 -28.87 -16.72 -8.74
C ALA A 352 -29.10 -16.68 -10.26
N ASP A 353 -28.03 -16.62 -11.06
CA ASP A 353 -28.11 -16.62 -12.52
C ASP A 353 -28.32 -18.04 -13.10
N TYR A 354 -28.26 -19.10 -12.27
CA TYR A 354 -28.43 -20.50 -12.69
C TYR A 354 -29.55 -21.25 -11.91
N PRO A 355 -30.80 -20.77 -11.92
CA PRO A 355 -31.87 -21.32 -11.08
C PRO A 355 -32.52 -22.61 -11.62
N ASN A 356 -32.29 -23.00 -12.88
CA ASN A 356 -32.96 -24.13 -13.51
C ASN A 356 -32.02 -25.29 -13.83
N ASP A 357 -32.57 -26.51 -13.87
CA ASP A 357 -31.83 -27.67 -14.38
C ASP A 357 -31.48 -27.46 -15.87
N GLY A 358 -30.22 -27.74 -16.23
CA GLY A 358 -29.63 -27.44 -17.54
C GLY A 358 -28.73 -26.21 -17.54
N ASP A 359 -28.89 -25.30 -16.57
CA ASP A 359 -28.07 -24.10 -16.45
C ASP A 359 -26.60 -24.43 -16.10
N GLU A 360 -26.29 -25.65 -15.63
CA GLU A 360 -24.92 -26.09 -15.37
C GLU A 360 -24.01 -26.05 -16.61
N SER A 361 -24.61 -26.07 -17.79
CA SER A 361 -23.91 -25.94 -19.08
C SER A 361 -23.32 -24.54 -19.31
N VAL A 362 -23.77 -23.52 -18.59
CA VAL A 362 -23.23 -22.15 -18.69
C VAL A 362 -21.90 -22.01 -17.94
N PRO A 363 -21.82 -22.29 -16.61
CA PRO A 363 -20.55 -22.16 -15.90
C PRO A 363 -19.55 -23.25 -16.28
N PHE A 364 -19.99 -24.50 -16.53
CA PHE A 364 -19.09 -25.62 -16.84
C PHE A 364 -18.92 -25.89 -18.34
N GLY A 365 -19.71 -25.24 -19.19
CA GLY A 365 -19.66 -25.38 -20.65
C GLY A 365 -20.49 -26.55 -21.18
N ALA A 366 -20.96 -26.41 -22.42
CA ALA A 366 -21.79 -27.40 -23.10
C ALA A 366 -21.01 -28.13 -24.20
N THR A 367 -21.03 -29.46 -24.23
CA THR A 367 -20.32 -30.26 -25.26
C THR A 367 -20.85 -30.04 -26.67
N TRP A 368 -22.14 -29.75 -26.80
CA TRP A 368 -22.83 -29.54 -28.07
C TRP A 368 -22.74 -28.10 -28.61
N ALA A 369 -22.21 -27.14 -27.83
CA ALA A 369 -22.18 -25.74 -28.25
C ALA A 369 -21.29 -25.56 -29.49
N PRO A 370 -21.63 -24.68 -30.46
CA PRO A 370 -20.84 -24.51 -31.67
C PRO A 370 -19.53 -23.73 -31.44
N ALA A 371 -19.53 -22.76 -30.53
CA ALA A 371 -18.36 -21.92 -30.23
C ALA A 371 -17.50 -22.52 -29.10
N LEU A 372 -16.17 -22.49 -29.27
CA LEU A 372 -15.23 -23.03 -28.28
C LEU A 372 -15.34 -22.33 -26.92
N GLU A 373 -15.56 -21.02 -26.91
CA GLU A 373 -15.74 -20.23 -25.67
C GLU A 373 -16.94 -20.74 -24.86
N THR A 374 -18.06 -21.01 -25.54
CA THR A 374 -19.26 -21.59 -24.91
C THR A 374 -19.05 -23.04 -24.47
N ARG A 375 -18.25 -23.83 -25.22
CA ARG A 375 -17.85 -25.17 -24.78
C ARG A 375 -16.96 -25.14 -23.53
N ARG A 376 -16.11 -24.12 -23.39
CA ARG A 376 -15.27 -23.93 -22.20
C ARG A 376 -16.08 -23.53 -20.97
N GLY A 377 -17.15 -22.75 -21.16
CA GLY A 377 -17.98 -22.26 -20.07
C GLY A 377 -17.37 -21.09 -19.32
N GLU A 378 -18.21 -20.39 -18.56
CA GLU A 378 -17.85 -19.16 -17.86
C GLU A 378 -16.77 -19.37 -16.78
N LEU A 379 -16.88 -20.45 -15.99
CA LEU A 379 -15.94 -20.71 -14.90
C LEU A 379 -14.52 -20.94 -15.43
N SER A 380 -14.38 -21.68 -16.53
CA SER A 380 -13.09 -21.90 -17.18
C SER A 380 -12.48 -20.58 -17.66
N ALA A 381 -13.30 -19.71 -18.26
CA ALA A 381 -12.84 -18.39 -18.73
C ALA A 381 -12.43 -17.47 -17.57
N LEU A 382 -13.18 -17.49 -16.47
CA LEU A 382 -12.89 -16.67 -15.29
C LEU A 382 -11.59 -17.07 -14.57
N LEU A 383 -11.25 -18.36 -14.63
CA LEU A 383 -10.05 -18.94 -14.02
C LEU A 383 -8.83 -18.93 -14.97
N ASP A 384 -9.03 -18.62 -16.26
CA ASP A 384 -7.96 -18.64 -17.24
C ASP A 384 -6.83 -17.67 -16.86
N GLY A 385 -5.58 -18.15 -16.97
CA GLY A 385 -4.38 -17.42 -16.54
C GLY A 385 -4.23 -17.16 -15.03
N LYS A 386 -5.16 -17.61 -14.17
CA LYS A 386 -5.10 -17.41 -12.71
C LYS A 386 -4.69 -18.70 -12.00
N VAL A 387 -3.40 -18.80 -11.68
CA VAL A 387 -2.86 -19.96 -10.95
C VAL A 387 -3.37 -20.01 -9.51
N PHE A 388 -3.51 -18.85 -8.86
CA PHE A 388 -4.00 -18.71 -7.48
C PHE A 388 -5.08 -17.62 -7.42
N THR A 389 -6.21 -17.93 -6.80
CA THR A 389 -7.37 -17.02 -6.76
C THR A 389 -8.33 -17.41 -5.62
N VAL A 390 -9.21 -16.47 -5.25
CA VAL A 390 -10.40 -16.77 -4.44
C VAL A 390 -11.60 -16.84 -5.37
N LEU A 391 -12.34 -17.94 -5.36
CA LEU A 391 -13.61 -18.10 -6.09
C LEU A 391 -14.78 -17.87 -5.14
N LEU A 392 -15.53 -16.81 -5.36
CA LEU A 392 -16.73 -16.47 -4.63
C LEU A 392 -17.98 -16.95 -5.37
N LEU A 393 -18.70 -17.90 -4.79
CA LEU A 393 -20.01 -18.36 -5.24
C LEU A 393 -21.08 -17.64 -4.42
N ASP A 394 -21.65 -16.58 -4.98
CA ASP A 394 -22.61 -15.72 -4.27
C ASP A 394 -24.02 -16.29 -4.32
N GLU A 395 -24.79 -16.12 -3.22
CA GLU A 395 -26.17 -16.63 -3.07
C GLU A 395 -26.35 -18.11 -3.45
N PHE A 396 -25.47 -18.97 -2.93
CA PHE A 396 -25.30 -20.36 -3.38
C PHE A 396 -26.57 -21.21 -3.30
N GLU A 397 -27.47 -20.91 -2.35
CA GLU A 397 -28.77 -21.57 -2.19
C GLU A 397 -29.72 -21.41 -3.39
N LYS A 398 -29.49 -20.42 -4.26
CA LYS A 398 -30.40 -20.10 -5.38
C LYS A 398 -30.12 -20.90 -6.66
N ALA A 399 -28.97 -21.55 -6.76
CA ALA A 399 -28.64 -22.37 -7.91
C ALA A 399 -29.45 -23.68 -7.94
N ALA A 400 -29.68 -24.19 -9.15
CA ALA A 400 -30.29 -25.49 -9.37
C ALA A 400 -29.45 -26.64 -8.81
N ARG A 401 -30.12 -27.77 -8.59
CA ARG A 401 -29.49 -28.98 -8.07
C ARG A 401 -28.38 -29.51 -8.99
N SER A 402 -28.62 -29.49 -10.30
CA SER A 402 -27.63 -29.92 -11.30
C SER A 402 -26.33 -29.12 -11.23
N VAL A 403 -26.41 -27.83 -10.91
CA VAL A 403 -25.25 -26.94 -10.72
C VAL A 403 -24.51 -27.31 -9.43
N HIS A 404 -25.22 -27.53 -8.32
CA HIS A 404 -24.62 -27.97 -7.06
C HIS A 404 -23.86 -29.28 -7.21
N ASP A 405 -24.38 -30.24 -7.97
CA ASP A 405 -23.75 -31.55 -8.19
C ASP A 405 -22.40 -31.43 -8.92
N ARG A 406 -22.30 -30.49 -9.88
CA ARG A 406 -21.03 -30.19 -10.56
C ARG A 406 -20.02 -29.54 -9.63
N PHE A 407 -20.46 -28.64 -8.73
CA PHE A 407 -19.59 -28.07 -7.71
C PHE A 407 -19.17 -29.08 -6.64
N LEU A 408 -20.01 -30.06 -6.31
CA LEU A 408 -19.65 -31.14 -5.38
C LEU A 408 -18.43 -31.91 -5.89
N GLN A 409 -18.44 -32.31 -7.19
CA GLN A 409 -17.29 -32.94 -7.82
C GLN A 409 -16.04 -32.04 -7.74
N LEU A 410 -16.21 -30.74 -8.00
CA LEU A 410 -15.11 -29.77 -7.94
C LEU A 410 -14.51 -29.64 -6.52
N PHE A 411 -15.34 -29.66 -5.48
CA PHE A 411 -14.90 -29.53 -4.09
C PHE A 411 -14.12 -30.77 -3.61
N ASP A 412 -14.42 -31.94 -4.18
CA ASP A 412 -13.76 -33.21 -3.88
C ASP A 412 -12.48 -33.44 -4.68
N GLU A 413 -12.53 -33.21 -5.99
CA GLU A 413 -11.43 -33.56 -6.91
C GLU A 413 -10.53 -32.36 -7.21
N GLY A 414 -10.91 -31.15 -6.79
CA GLY A 414 -10.21 -29.90 -7.08
C GLY A 414 -10.10 -29.60 -8.57
N THR A 415 -10.73 -30.39 -9.43
CA THR A 415 -10.69 -30.28 -10.89
C THR A 415 -12.06 -30.59 -11.46
N PHE A 416 -12.33 -30.11 -12.68
CA PHE A 416 -13.50 -30.51 -13.44
C PHE A 416 -13.17 -30.59 -14.92
N VAL A 417 -13.97 -31.32 -15.69
CA VAL A 417 -13.88 -31.36 -17.15
C VAL A 417 -14.96 -30.46 -17.73
N ASN A 418 -14.55 -29.48 -18.54
CA ASN A 418 -15.48 -28.58 -19.20
C ASN A 418 -16.11 -29.20 -20.46
N GLY A 419 -17.09 -28.52 -21.06
CA GLY A 419 -17.74 -28.98 -22.30
C GLY A 419 -16.78 -29.14 -23.50
N ALA A 420 -15.60 -28.53 -23.48
CA ALA A 420 -14.56 -28.72 -24.50
C ALA A 420 -13.69 -29.98 -24.27
N GLY A 421 -13.90 -30.71 -23.16
CA GLY A 421 -13.08 -31.87 -22.77
C GLY A 421 -11.76 -31.50 -22.09
N GLU A 422 -11.55 -30.22 -21.80
CA GLU A 422 -10.37 -29.71 -21.11
C GLU A 422 -10.55 -29.92 -19.61
N THR A 423 -9.46 -30.33 -18.94
CA THR A 423 -9.44 -30.47 -17.49
C THR A 423 -9.02 -29.15 -16.88
N VAL A 424 -9.91 -28.52 -16.12
CA VAL A 424 -9.69 -27.25 -15.42
C VAL A 424 -9.37 -27.54 -13.96
N SER A 425 -8.33 -26.90 -13.44
CA SER A 425 -7.81 -27.12 -12.09
C SER A 425 -8.12 -25.95 -11.15
N CYS A 426 -8.72 -26.26 -10.01
CA CYS A 426 -9.02 -25.38 -8.88
C CYS A 426 -8.26 -25.79 -7.60
N ASN A 427 -7.26 -26.68 -7.67
CA ASN A 427 -6.48 -27.11 -6.50
C ASN A 427 -5.81 -25.96 -5.75
N ASN A 428 -5.48 -24.88 -6.46
CA ASN A 428 -4.86 -23.67 -5.94
C ASN A 428 -5.86 -22.53 -5.68
N THR A 429 -7.15 -22.86 -5.66
CA THR A 429 -8.23 -21.89 -5.47
C THR A 429 -8.80 -22.05 -4.07
N LEU A 430 -9.05 -20.92 -3.41
CA LEU A 430 -9.85 -20.90 -2.20
C LEU A 430 -11.30 -20.59 -2.58
N ILE A 431 -12.22 -21.49 -2.26
CA ILE A 431 -13.62 -21.39 -2.66
C ILE A 431 -14.43 -20.89 -1.46
N VAL A 432 -15.18 -19.82 -1.68
CA VAL A 432 -16.11 -19.25 -0.70
C VAL A 432 -17.51 -19.26 -1.31
N ALA A 433 -18.38 -20.13 -0.81
CA ALA A 433 -19.80 -20.04 -1.06
C ALA A 433 -20.43 -19.11 -0.02
N THR A 434 -21.36 -18.25 -0.41
CA THR A 434 -22.13 -17.44 0.54
C THR A 434 -23.60 -17.84 0.50
N SER A 435 -24.25 -17.82 1.66
CA SER A 435 -25.66 -18.10 1.77
C SER A 435 -26.38 -17.16 2.74
N ASN A 436 -27.64 -16.85 2.43
CA ASN A 436 -28.53 -16.13 3.32
C ASN A 436 -29.50 -17.04 4.10
N VAL A 437 -29.40 -18.37 3.91
CA VAL A 437 -30.22 -19.35 4.62
C VAL A 437 -30.01 -19.25 6.13
N GLY A 438 -31.09 -19.39 6.90
CA GLY A 438 -31.07 -19.30 8.37
C GLY A 438 -31.03 -17.86 8.90
N ALA A 439 -30.96 -16.85 8.02
CA ALA A 439 -31.01 -15.45 8.45
C ALA A 439 -32.37 -15.06 9.09
N GLU A 440 -33.44 -15.79 8.80
CA GLU A 440 -34.76 -15.66 9.43
C GLU A 440 -34.75 -15.92 10.94
N VAL A 441 -33.90 -16.82 11.44
CA VAL A 441 -33.79 -17.16 12.87
C VAL A 441 -33.43 -15.92 13.70
N TYR A 442 -32.54 -15.08 13.14
CA TYR A 442 -32.16 -13.81 13.76
C TYR A 442 -33.29 -12.77 13.74
N ARG A 443 -34.25 -12.85 12.79
CA ARG A 443 -35.41 -11.95 12.71
C ARG A 443 -36.51 -12.35 13.69
N GLU A 444 -36.80 -13.65 13.78
CA GLU A 444 -37.88 -14.20 14.61
C GLU A 444 -37.65 -13.95 16.11
N SER A 445 -36.39 -13.94 16.54
CA SER A 445 -36.00 -13.69 17.94
C SER A 445 -36.35 -12.29 18.47
N GLY A 446 -36.67 -11.32 17.60
CA GLY A 446 -37.09 -9.97 17.98
C GLY A 446 -38.60 -9.76 18.15
N MET A 447 -39.44 -10.76 17.84
CA MET A 447 -40.92 -10.63 17.81
C MET A 447 -41.69 -11.39 18.91
N GLY A 448 -41.01 -12.05 19.86
CA GLY A 448 -41.64 -12.90 20.90
C GLY A 448 -41.62 -12.33 22.33
N PHE A 449 -42.52 -12.81 23.19
CA PHE A 449 -42.56 -12.52 24.65
C PHE A 449 -41.38 -13.13 25.44
N THR A 450 -40.57 -13.97 24.80
CA THR A 450 -39.30 -14.48 25.36
C THR A 450 -38.20 -13.48 25.04
N GLY A 451 -37.47 -13.00 26.06
CA GLY A 451 -36.44 -11.97 25.92
C GLY A 451 -35.41 -12.23 24.80
N ALA A 452 -34.76 -11.16 24.34
CA ALA A 452 -33.79 -11.19 23.25
C ALA A 452 -32.68 -12.22 23.51
N ARG A 453 -32.70 -13.33 22.77
CA ARG A 453 -31.62 -14.33 22.80
C ARG A 453 -30.35 -13.76 22.16
N ARG A 454 -29.19 -14.17 22.70
CA ARG A 454 -27.89 -13.81 22.10
C ARG A 454 -27.69 -14.53 20.78
N ALA A 455 -26.96 -13.91 19.85
CA ALA A 455 -26.73 -14.47 18.52
C ALA A 455 -25.99 -15.82 18.55
N GLU A 456 -25.14 -16.03 19.56
CA GLU A 456 -24.40 -17.26 19.82
C GLU A 456 -25.34 -18.44 20.13
N GLU A 457 -26.44 -18.20 20.84
CA GLU A 457 -27.41 -19.22 21.25
C GLU A 457 -28.31 -19.67 20.07
N MET A 458 -28.30 -18.93 18.97
CA MET A 458 -29.12 -19.19 17.79
C MET A 458 -28.42 -20.06 16.74
N VAL A 459 -27.10 -20.28 16.86
CA VAL A 459 -26.30 -21.04 15.88
C VAL A 459 -26.87 -22.45 15.61
N PRO A 460 -27.27 -23.25 16.62
CA PRO A 460 -27.82 -24.59 16.37
C PRO A 460 -29.11 -24.58 15.54
N GLU A 461 -29.96 -23.56 15.71
CA GLU A 461 -31.18 -23.42 14.92
C GLU A 461 -30.87 -22.94 13.49
N VAL A 462 -29.85 -22.10 13.32
CA VAL A 462 -29.33 -21.71 12.00
C VAL A 462 -28.77 -22.93 11.26
N ASP A 463 -27.99 -23.78 11.94
CA ASP A 463 -27.49 -25.04 11.37
C ASP A 463 -28.62 -25.97 10.94
N ARG A 464 -29.69 -26.06 11.73
CA ARG A 464 -30.88 -26.83 11.37
C ARG A 464 -31.51 -26.33 10.07
N ARG A 465 -31.67 -25.01 9.90
CA ARG A 465 -32.18 -24.41 8.65
C ARG A 465 -31.24 -24.62 7.46
N ILE A 466 -29.92 -24.53 7.68
CA ILE A 466 -28.92 -24.83 6.64
C ILE A 466 -29.03 -26.30 6.20
N GLY A 467 -29.20 -27.23 7.15
CA GLY A 467 -29.40 -28.67 6.87
C GLY A 467 -30.74 -29.00 6.19
N GLU A 468 -31.75 -28.13 6.30
CA GLU A 468 -32.99 -28.24 5.53
C GLU A 468 -32.83 -27.75 4.09
N ALA A 469 -32.03 -26.70 3.86
CA ALA A 469 -31.82 -26.11 2.54
C ALA A 469 -30.79 -26.87 1.70
N PHE A 470 -29.73 -27.40 2.33
CA PHE A 470 -28.66 -28.12 1.66
C PHE A 470 -28.62 -29.57 2.09
N ARG A 471 -28.29 -30.46 1.14
CA ARG A 471 -28.18 -31.89 1.42
C ARG A 471 -26.94 -32.18 2.30
N PRO A 472 -27.00 -33.17 3.21
CA PRO A 472 -25.87 -33.52 4.07
C PRO A 472 -24.58 -33.85 3.30
N GLU A 473 -24.68 -34.53 2.16
CA GLU A 473 -23.49 -34.85 1.35
C GLU A 473 -22.77 -33.59 0.87
N PHE A 474 -23.51 -32.51 0.63
CA PHE A 474 -22.97 -31.23 0.19
C PHE A 474 -22.31 -30.47 1.34
N LEU A 475 -22.97 -30.41 2.50
CA LEU A 475 -22.44 -29.74 3.69
C LEU A 475 -21.12 -30.36 4.17
N ASN A 476 -21.00 -31.68 4.05
CA ASN A 476 -19.78 -32.42 4.41
C ASN A 476 -18.57 -32.16 3.48
N ARG A 477 -18.74 -31.39 2.39
CA ARG A 477 -17.62 -30.99 1.50
C ARG A 477 -17.04 -29.62 1.83
N PHE A 478 -17.73 -28.82 2.63
CA PHE A 478 -17.14 -27.60 3.16
C PHE A 478 -16.19 -27.96 4.30
N ASP A 479 -15.01 -27.37 4.27
CA ASP A 479 -14.03 -27.53 5.35
C ASP A 479 -14.49 -26.77 6.61
N ALA A 480 -15.26 -25.69 6.44
CA ALA A 480 -15.96 -25.02 7.54
C ALA A 480 -17.22 -24.28 7.07
N ILE A 481 -18.24 -24.29 7.92
CA ILE A 481 -19.40 -23.39 7.85
C ILE A 481 -19.11 -22.21 8.78
N CYS A 482 -19.01 -21.02 8.22
CA CYS A 482 -18.73 -19.79 8.96
C CYS A 482 -20.01 -19.00 9.16
N HIS A 483 -20.47 -18.90 10.41
CA HIS A 483 -21.65 -18.14 10.77
C HIS A 483 -21.34 -16.65 10.85
N PHE A 484 -22.07 -15.85 10.07
CA PHE A 484 -22.05 -14.41 10.12
C PHE A 484 -23.25 -13.89 10.90
N ARG A 485 -22.97 -13.17 11.98
CA ARG A 485 -23.98 -12.66 12.91
C ARG A 485 -24.46 -11.27 12.47
N PRO A 486 -25.72 -10.89 12.79
CA PRO A 486 -26.18 -9.52 12.64
C PRO A 486 -25.26 -8.55 13.38
N LEU A 487 -24.90 -7.44 12.73
CA LEU A 487 -24.02 -6.42 13.32
C LEU A 487 -24.73 -5.69 14.46
N SER A 488 -24.03 -5.47 15.57
CA SER A 488 -24.55 -4.64 16.67
C SER A 488 -24.54 -3.16 16.30
N LYS A 489 -25.38 -2.34 16.94
CA LYS A 489 -25.37 -0.88 16.75
C LYS A 489 -23.99 -0.27 17.00
N VAL A 490 -23.21 -0.84 17.93
CA VAL A 490 -21.83 -0.41 18.21
C VAL A 490 -20.91 -0.71 17.02
N ASP A 491 -21.01 -1.90 16.43
CA ASP A 491 -20.22 -2.28 15.26
C ASP A 491 -20.54 -1.39 14.06
N ILE A 492 -21.82 -1.10 13.83
CA ILE A 492 -22.25 -0.26 12.71
C ILE A 492 -21.77 1.18 12.89
N ARG A 493 -21.77 1.70 14.12
CA ARG A 493 -21.22 3.02 14.41
C ARG A 493 -19.73 3.08 14.09
N LYS A 494 -18.95 2.06 14.45
CA LYS A 494 -17.53 1.95 14.08
C LYS A 494 -17.34 1.86 12.56
N ILE A 495 -18.16 1.08 11.87
CA ILE A 495 -18.15 1.00 10.40
C ILE A 495 -18.44 2.38 9.80
N ALA A 496 -19.46 3.09 10.29
CA ALA A 496 -19.81 4.42 9.82
C ALA A 496 -18.66 5.41 10.00
N GLN A 497 -18.02 5.45 11.18
CA GLN A 497 -16.86 6.29 11.44
C GLN A 497 -15.71 6.02 10.45
N ARG A 498 -15.42 4.74 10.19
CA ARG A 498 -14.38 4.35 9.24
C ARG A 498 -14.69 4.77 7.81
N GLU A 499 -15.92 4.54 7.34
CA GLU A 499 -16.33 4.95 6.00
C GLU A 499 -16.37 6.49 5.85
N VAL A 500 -16.75 7.21 6.91
CA VAL A 500 -16.62 8.68 6.97
C VAL A 500 -15.16 9.08 6.83
N GLY A 501 -14.24 8.45 7.57
CA GLY A 501 -12.80 8.69 7.43
C GLY A 501 -12.31 8.55 5.99
N ARG A 502 -12.72 7.49 5.28
CA ARG A 502 -12.39 7.30 3.85
C ARG A 502 -12.94 8.41 2.94
N VAL A 503 -14.09 9.00 3.26
CA VAL A 503 -14.60 10.16 2.53
C VAL A 503 -13.66 11.35 2.71
N LEU A 504 -13.15 11.58 3.92
CA LEU A 504 -12.21 12.66 4.22
C LEU A 504 -10.85 12.49 3.52
N GLU A 505 -10.48 11.25 3.16
CA GLU A 505 -9.27 10.95 2.40
C GLU A 505 -9.35 11.28 0.90
N ARG A 506 -10.52 11.62 0.37
CA ARG A 506 -10.71 11.86 -1.06
C ARG A 506 -9.93 13.09 -1.52
N GLU A 507 -9.51 13.06 -2.79
CA GLU A 507 -8.71 14.12 -3.42
C GLU A 507 -9.34 15.52 -3.27
N GLY A 508 -10.67 15.62 -3.40
CA GLY A 508 -11.39 16.89 -3.24
C GLY A 508 -11.23 17.56 -1.86
N ILE A 509 -10.85 16.81 -0.83
CA ILE A 509 -10.61 17.30 0.54
C ILE A 509 -9.10 17.39 0.79
N ARG A 510 -8.37 16.29 0.54
CA ARG A 510 -6.92 16.20 0.77
C ARG A 510 -6.09 17.16 -0.09
N ALA A 511 -6.37 17.26 -1.40
CA ALA A 511 -5.61 18.15 -2.29
C ALA A 511 -5.86 19.64 -1.98
N ARG A 512 -6.99 19.95 -1.33
CA ARG A 512 -7.33 21.29 -0.85
C ARG A 512 -6.88 21.54 0.59
N ALA A 513 -6.32 20.54 1.26
CA ALA A 513 -5.91 20.58 2.67
C ALA A 513 -6.99 21.16 3.59
N LEU A 514 -8.25 20.76 3.41
CA LEU A 514 -9.35 21.21 4.27
C LEU A 514 -9.32 20.46 5.59
N ASP A 515 -9.57 21.16 6.70
CA ASP A 515 -9.72 20.56 8.02
C ASP A 515 -11.21 20.27 8.25
N VAL A 516 -11.62 19.02 8.12
CA VAL A 516 -13.05 18.64 8.13
C VAL A 516 -13.39 17.93 9.43
N GLU A 517 -14.17 18.58 10.28
CA GLU A 517 -14.69 17.97 11.51
C GLU A 517 -16.12 17.46 11.30
N VAL A 518 -16.32 16.16 11.51
CA VAL A 518 -17.66 15.54 11.44
C VAL A 518 -18.17 15.30 12.86
N THR A 519 -19.24 15.98 13.24
CA THR A 519 -19.82 15.84 14.59
C THR A 519 -20.37 14.43 14.84
N PRO A 520 -20.33 13.92 16.09
CA PRO A 520 -20.87 12.60 16.43
C PRO A 520 -22.36 12.42 16.05
N ALA A 521 -23.14 13.49 16.13
CA ALA A 521 -24.55 13.50 15.75
C ALA A 521 -24.77 13.16 14.26
N VAL A 522 -23.83 13.54 13.38
CA VAL A 522 -23.89 13.16 11.96
C VAL A 522 -23.66 11.66 11.79
N VAL A 523 -22.68 11.10 12.51
CA VAL A 523 -22.42 9.66 12.49
C VAL A 523 -23.65 8.89 12.99
N ASP A 524 -24.28 9.34 14.06
CA ASP A 524 -25.48 8.69 14.62
C ASP A 524 -26.65 8.74 13.65
N LEU A 525 -26.88 9.88 13.00
CA LEU A 525 -27.91 10.01 11.97
C LEU A 525 -27.66 9.09 10.77
N LEU A 526 -26.39 8.95 10.36
CA LEU A 526 -25.99 8.04 9.29
C LEU A 526 -26.21 6.57 9.68
N VAL A 527 -25.95 6.20 10.94
CA VAL A 527 -26.23 4.86 11.47
C VAL A 527 -27.74 4.61 11.50
N GLU A 528 -28.54 5.54 12.02
CA GLU A 528 -30.00 5.40 12.10
C GLU A 528 -30.66 5.21 10.73
N ARG A 529 -30.18 5.93 9.70
CA ARG A 529 -30.74 5.86 8.34
C ARG A 529 -30.12 4.77 7.47
N GLY A 530 -28.83 4.49 7.68
CA GLY A 530 -28.04 3.57 6.87
C GLY A 530 -28.08 2.13 7.35
N TYR A 531 -28.56 1.88 8.57
CA TYR A 531 -28.68 0.54 9.14
C TYR A 531 -30.09 -0.02 9.04
N SER A 532 -30.17 -1.29 8.64
CA SER A 532 -31.35 -2.12 8.86
C SER A 532 -30.92 -3.48 9.39
N PRO A 533 -31.58 -4.03 10.42
CA PRO A 533 -31.33 -5.41 10.87
C PRO A 533 -31.44 -6.45 9.75
N GLN A 534 -32.24 -6.19 8.71
CA GLN A 534 -32.46 -7.12 7.59
C GLN A 534 -31.36 -7.02 6.51
N PHE A 535 -30.80 -5.82 6.29
CA PHE A 535 -29.89 -5.53 5.18
C PHE A 535 -28.47 -5.14 5.63
N GLY A 536 -28.20 -5.18 6.94
CA GLY A 536 -26.92 -4.85 7.53
C GLY A 536 -26.46 -3.42 7.21
N ALA A 537 -25.17 -3.26 6.95
CA ALA A 537 -24.55 -1.98 6.60
C ALA A 537 -24.66 -1.64 5.09
N ARG A 538 -25.42 -2.41 4.30
CA ARG A 538 -25.47 -2.27 2.84
C ARG A 538 -25.90 -0.89 2.36
N TYR A 539 -26.81 -0.23 3.10
CA TYR A 539 -27.31 1.10 2.75
C TYR A 539 -26.47 2.24 3.34
N LEU A 540 -25.57 1.94 4.28
CA LEU A 540 -24.77 2.93 4.98
C LEU A 540 -23.90 3.74 4.01
N GLN A 541 -23.22 3.07 3.06
CA GLN A 541 -22.39 3.76 2.08
C GLN A 541 -23.24 4.69 1.19
N ARG A 542 -24.41 4.24 0.74
CA ARG A 542 -25.33 5.06 -0.05
C ARG A 542 -25.81 6.29 0.73
N GLU A 543 -26.10 6.12 2.01
CA GLU A 543 -26.54 7.22 2.87
C GLU A 543 -25.40 8.20 3.16
N ILE A 544 -24.17 7.71 3.36
CA ILE A 544 -22.96 8.55 3.47
C ILE A 544 -22.79 9.40 2.20
N GLU A 545 -22.89 8.81 1.01
CA GLU A 545 -22.76 9.55 -0.25
C GLU A 545 -23.88 10.60 -0.41
N LYS A 546 -25.12 10.20 -0.15
CA LYS A 546 -26.30 11.06 -0.31
C LYS A 546 -26.33 12.21 0.70
N THR A 547 -25.81 12.00 1.90
CA THR A 547 -25.98 12.91 3.03
C THR A 547 -24.69 13.66 3.35
N LEU A 548 -23.60 12.95 3.65
CA LEU A 548 -22.31 13.55 4.01
C LEU A 548 -21.57 14.09 2.77
N THR A 549 -21.31 13.25 1.77
CA THR A 549 -20.54 13.66 0.58
C THR A 549 -21.25 14.79 -0.16
N ALA A 550 -22.57 14.70 -0.33
CA ALA A 550 -23.36 15.75 -0.97
C ALA A 550 -23.28 17.09 -0.21
N ALA A 551 -23.34 17.08 1.13
CA ALA A 551 -23.23 18.29 1.93
C ALA A 551 -21.85 18.95 1.78
N LEU A 552 -20.78 18.16 1.83
CA LEU A 552 -19.41 18.64 1.59
C LEU A 552 -19.22 19.16 0.17
N ALA A 553 -19.74 18.45 -0.83
CA ALA A 553 -19.64 18.85 -2.24
C ALA A 553 -20.33 20.19 -2.50
N VAL A 554 -21.51 20.43 -1.90
CA VAL A 554 -22.22 21.71 -2.02
C VAL A 554 -21.39 22.85 -1.41
N GLU A 555 -20.81 22.67 -0.23
CA GLU A 555 -20.04 23.73 0.42
C GLU A 555 -18.73 24.04 -0.32
N ILE A 556 -18.04 23.00 -0.79
CA ILE A 556 -16.83 23.15 -1.63
C ILE A 556 -17.15 23.82 -2.97
N ALA A 557 -18.31 23.53 -3.57
CA ALA A 557 -18.70 24.10 -4.87
C ALA A 557 -19.18 25.56 -4.75
N ARG A 558 -19.69 25.97 -3.59
CA ARG A 558 -20.25 27.32 -3.36
C ARG A 558 -19.21 28.42 -3.44
N ARG A 559 -17.99 28.17 -2.95
CA ARG A 559 -16.92 29.17 -2.87
C ARG A 559 -15.54 28.49 -2.86
N PRO A 560 -14.49 29.15 -3.38
CA PRO A 560 -13.12 28.67 -3.19
C PRO A 560 -12.75 28.72 -1.70
N LEU A 561 -12.36 27.56 -1.16
CA LEU A 561 -11.90 27.42 0.23
C LEU A 561 -10.37 27.35 0.26
N PRO A 562 -9.68 28.26 0.97
CA PRO A 562 -8.23 28.21 1.15
C PRO A 562 -7.78 26.92 1.88
N PRO A 563 -6.52 26.48 1.68
CA PRO A 563 -5.90 25.44 2.50
C PRO A 563 -5.99 25.74 3.99
N GLY A 564 -6.33 24.74 4.80
CA GLY A 564 -6.49 24.86 6.26
C GLY A 564 -7.84 25.42 6.71
N THR A 565 -8.81 25.63 5.82
CA THR A 565 -10.13 26.11 6.22
C THR A 565 -10.87 25.04 7.04
N PRO A 566 -11.33 25.36 8.28
CA PRO A 566 -12.15 24.45 9.06
C PRO A 566 -13.56 24.34 8.46
N VAL A 567 -13.95 23.11 8.13
CA VAL A 567 -15.27 22.76 7.62
C VAL A 567 -15.94 21.86 8.63
N ARG A 568 -16.94 22.41 9.32
CA ARG A 568 -17.70 21.67 10.32
C ARG A 568 -18.94 21.07 9.69
N VAL A 569 -19.13 19.77 9.88
CA VAL A 569 -20.30 19.03 9.39
C VAL A 569 -21.22 18.69 10.56
N GLU A 570 -22.43 19.23 10.51
CA GLU A 570 -23.42 19.10 11.58
C GLU A 570 -24.78 18.59 11.08
N ALA A 571 -25.48 17.89 11.96
CA ALA A 571 -26.88 17.51 11.77
C ALA A 571 -27.80 18.59 12.35
N ARG A 572 -28.64 19.21 11.50
CA ARG A 572 -29.65 20.21 11.93
C ARG A 572 -30.97 19.56 12.29
N LEU A 573 -31.78 20.29 13.07
CA LEU A 573 -33.19 19.97 13.37
C LEU A 573 -33.95 19.61 12.08
N GLY A 574 -34.58 18.43 12.07
CA GLY A 574 -35.22 17.83 10.89
C GLY A 574 -34.35 16.82 10.13
N GLY A 575 -33.14 16.51 10.63
CA GLY A 575 -32.27 15.46 10.09
C GLY A 575 -31.63 15.82 8.74
N ARG A 576 -31.40 17.10 8.48
CA ARG A 576 -30.57 17.53 7.34
C ARG A 576 -29.13 17.69 7.82
N VAL A 577 -28.18 17.15 7.06
CA VAL A 577 -26.76 17.37 7.30
C VAL A 577 -26.31 18.57 6.48
N THR A 578 -25.60 19.49 7.12
CA THR A 578 -25.03 20.66 6.48
C THR A 578 -23.56 20.74 6.80
N ALA A 579 -22.73 20.90 5.77
CA ALA A 579 -21.36 21.34 5.93
C ALA A 579 -21.34 22.86 5.93
N VAL A 580 -20.69 23.45 6.93
CA VAL A 580 -20.48 24.88 7.02
C VAL A 580 -18.98 25.07 7.14
N ALA A 581 -18.37 25.69 6.12
CA ALA A 581 -17.03 26.22 6.31
C ALA A 581 -17.18 27.40 7.26
N GLU A 582 -16.64 27.25 8.47
CA GLU A 582 -16.59 28.36 9.41
C GLU A 582 -15.79 29.47 8.71
N PRO A 583 -16.30 30.71 8.66
CA PRO A 583 -15.41 31.80 8.33
C PRO A 583 -14.31 31.72 9.38
N ALA A 584 -13.08 31.42 8.94
CA ALA A 584 -11.91 31.79 9.72
C ALA A 584 -12.19 33.22 10.17
N ALA A 585 -12.25 33.46 11.49
CA ALA A 585 -12.37 34.80 12.00
C ALA A 585 -11.40 35.64 11.16
N PRO A 586 -11.85 36.73 10.51
CA PRO A 586 -10.93 37.54 9.75
C PRO A 586 -9.76 37.81 10.70
N PRO A 587 -8.50 37.49 10.32
CA PRO A 587 -7.38 37.78 11.20
C PRO A 587 -7.58 39.23 11.65
N PRO A 588 -7.48 39.52 12.96
CA PRO A 588 -7.72 40.87 13.45
C PRO A 588 -6.92 41.80 12.55
N SER A 589 -7.62 42.69 11.83
CA SER A 589 -6.95 43.60 10.88
C SER A 589 -5.77 44.22 11.63
N PRO A 590 -4.52 44.08 11.17
CA PRO A 590 -3.36 44.52 11.94
C PRO A 590 -3.51 46.03 12.18
N THR A 591 -3.96 46.41 13.38
CA THR A 591 -4.31 47.80 13.70
C THR A 591 -3.10 48.56 14.24
N ALA A 592 -1.94 47.90 14.33
CA ALA A 592 -0.67 48.49 14.71
C ALA A 592 0.42 48.07 13.73
N GLN A 593 0.56 48.82 12.63
CA GLN A 593 1.82 48.78 11.89
C GLN A 593 2.86 49.52 12.72
N LEU A 594 3.95 48.85 13.09
CA LEU A 594 5.12 49.52 13.65
C LEU A 594 5.64 50.50 12.57
N LEU A 595 6.08 51.70 12.96
CA LEU A 595 6.74 52.64 12.03
C LEU A 595 8.08 52.04 11.57
N LEU A 596 8.05 51.17 10.55
CA LEU A 596 9.24 50.54 9.97
C LEU A 596 9.65 51.25 8.67
N PRO A 597 10.95 51.52 8.46
CA PRO A 597 11.46 51.81 7.13
C PRO A 597 11.37 50.56 6.25
N SER A 598 10.92 50.76 5.00
CA SER A 598 10.70 49.74 3.98
C SER A 598 11.85 48.73 3.86
N ALA A 599 11.59 47.46 4.23
CA ALA A 599 12.55 46.38 4.11
C ALA A 599 12.57 45.80 2.68
N ALA A 600 13.71 45.95 2.02
CA ALA A 600 13.99 45.32 0.73
C ALA A 600 13.98 43.78 0.85
N ARG A 601 13.33 43.14 -0.14
CA ARG A 601 13.18 41.68 -0.27
C ARG A 601 14.51 40.94 -0.10
N ALA A 602 14.56 40.02 0.87
CA ALA A 602 15.67 39.08 1.01
C ALA A 602 15.66 38.06 -0.15
N ALA A 603 16.83 37.86 -0.77
CA ALA A 603 17.00 36.92 -1.87
C ALA A 603 17.02 35.46 -1.37
N PRO A 604 16.47 34.50 -2.12
CA PRO A 604 16.45 33.10 -1.73
C PRO A 604 17.86 32.48 -1.83
N VAL A 605 18.31 31.84 -0.75
CA VAL A 605 19.56 31.09 -0.70
C VAL A 605 19.37 29.78 -1.47
N LYS A 606 19.92 29.69 -2.70
CA LYS A 606 20.03 28.43 -3.44
C LYS A 606 21.23 27.63 -2.93
N ARG A 607 21.02 26.67 -2.03
CA ARG A 607 21.99 25.59 -1.81
C ARG A 607 21.76 24.47 -2.82
N ARG A 608 22.85 24.01 -3.45
CA ARG A 608 22.85 22.85 -4.35
C ARG A 608 22.72 21.59 -3.48
N LEU A 609 21.72 20.75 -3.77
CA LEU A 609 21.39 19.58 -2.97
C LEU A 609 22.01 18.33 -3.60
N ASP A 610 23.08 17.80 -3.02
CA ASP A 610 23.65 16.51 -3.39
C ASP A 610 23.03 15.39 -2.55
N ARG A 611 22.77 14.23 -3.17
CA ARG A 611 22.10 13.07 -2.53
C ARG A 611 22.79 12.63 -1.24
N LYS A 612 24.13 12.69 -1.20
CA LYS A 612 24.92 12.25 -0.05
C LYS A 612 24.67 13.16 1.16
N SER A 613 24.64 14.48 0.98
CA SER A 613 24.29 15.42 2.03
C SER A 613 22.85 15.28 2.52
N LEU A 614 21.90 15.01 1.62
CA LEU A 614 20.50 14.78 2.01
C LEU A 614 20.32 13.52 2.86
N LEU A 615 21.01 12.42 2.53
CA LEU A 615 20.98 11.20 3.33
C LEU A 615 21.64 11.40 4.68
N PHE A 616 22.77 12.11 4.73
CA PHE A 616 23.44 12.44 5.99
C PHE A 616 22.56 13.31 6.89
N GLU A 617 21.90 14.32 6.33
CA GLU A 617 20.97 15.18 7.07
C GLU A 617 19.75 14.40 7.58
N MET A 618 19.26 13.42 6.81
CA MET A 618 18.20 12.52 7.28
C MET A 618 18.63 11.61 8.42
N ASP A 619 19.81 11.00 8.33
CA ASP A 619 20.32 10.16 9.42
C ASP A 619 20.51 10.99 10.70
N ARG A 620 20.93 12.27 10.57
CA ARG A 620 21.00 13.24 11.66
C ARG A 620 19.63 13.55 12.27
N LEU A 621 18.61 13.81 11.44
CA LEU A 621 17.26 14.18 11.88
C LEU A 621 16.50 13.01 12.53
N VAL A 622 16.63 11.80 11.97
CA VAL A 622 16.08 10.58 12.59
C VAL A 622 16.76 10.31 13.93
N GLY A 623 18.09 10.50 14.02
CA GLY A 623 18.82 10.40 15.29
C GLY A 623 18.33 11.39 16.35
N LYS A 624 18.07 12.65 15.94
CA LYS A 624 17.49 13.68 16.81
C LYS A 624 16.07 13.36 17.27
N ALA A 625 15.20 12.89 16.37
CA ALA A 625 13.84 12.50 16.71
C ALA A 625 13.80 11.36 17.74
N ARG A 626 14.71 10.38 17.60
CA ARG A 626 14.87 9.29 18.58
C ARG A 626 15.38 9.79 19.92
N ALA A 627 16.44 10.59 19.92
CA ALA A 627 16.98 11.18 21.15
C ALA A 627 15.94 12.03 21.90
N LEU A 628 15.12 12.78 21.16
CA LEU A 628 13.99 13.54 21.71
C LEU A 628 12.92 12.63 22.31
N ALA A 629 12.58 11.52 21.64
CA ALA A 629 11.63 10.55 22.16
C ALA A 629 12.15 9.91 23.46
N ASP A 630 13.44 9.60 23.51
CA ASP A 630 14.10 9.03 24.70
C ASP A 630 14.15 10.04 25.85
N SER A 631 14.44 11.33 25.59
CA SER A 631 14.51 12.39 26.61
C SER A 631 13.13 12.89 27.06
N ALA A 632 12.10 12.81 26.21
CA ALA A 632 10.71 13.16 26.52
C ALA A 632 9.99 12.10 27.38
N GLY A 633 10.68 11.04 27.78
CA GLY A 633 10.15 10.03 28.67
C GLY A 633 9.27 8.99 27.97
N ARG A 634 9.57 8.63 26.71
CA ARG A 634 8.86 7.56 25.99
C ARG A 634 8.73 6.26 26.81
N PRO A 635 9.76 5.76 27.52
CA PRO A 635 9.61 4.58 28.37
C PRO A 635 8.56 4.77 29.48
N GLN A 636 8.51 5.96 30.08
CA GLN A 636 7.53 6.31 31.11
C GLN A 636 6.12 6.48 30.53
N LEU A 637 5.98 7.02 29.32
CA LEU A 637 4.71 7.12 28.60
C LEU A 637 4.20 5.74 28.16
N GLU A 638 5.07 4.86 27.68
CA GLU A 638 4.74 3.48 27.32
C GLU A 638 4.31 2.67 28.55
N GLN A 639 5.01 2.84 29.68
CA GLN A 639 4.63 2.27 30.97
C GLN A 639 3.27 2.83 31.43
N ARG A 640 3.07 4.15 31.36
CA ARG A 640 1.82 4.79 31.77
C ARG A 640 0.65 4.40 30.87
N ARG A 641 0.89 4.20 29.56
CA ARG A 641 -0.09 3.65 28.61
C ARG A 641 -0.50 2.25 29.03
N ALA A 642 0.45 1.39 29.39
CA ALA A 642 0.17 0.03 29.84
C ALA A 642 -0.63 0.00 31.15
N GLU A 643 -0.30 0.87 32.11
CA GLU A 643 -1.04 1.03 33.37
C GLU A 643 -2.49 1.50 33.12
N LEU A 644 -2.66 2.57 32.32
CA LEU A 644 -3.98 3.12 32.00
C LEU A 644 -4.82 2.14 31.18
N LEU A 645 -4.19 1.37 30.27
CA LEU A 645 -4.87 0.30 29.52
C LEU A 645 -5.36 -0.80 30.47
N ALA A 646 -4.54 -1.22 31.43
CA ALA A 646 -4.93 -2.19 32.45
C ALA A 646 -6.09 -1.67 33.32
N GLU A 647 -6.06 -0.38 33.72
CA GLU A 647 -7.16 0.27 34.42
C GLU A 647 -8.45 0.30 33.58
N THR A 648 -8.38 0.60 32.28
CA THR A 648 -9.57 0.58 31.39
C THR A 648 -10.22 -0.79 31.23
N GLN A 649 -9.46 -1.86 31.48
CA GLN A 649 -9.92 -3.25 31.42
C GLN A 649 -10.43 -3.76 32.78
N ALA A 650 -10.31 -2.96 33.85
CA ALA A 650 -10.75 -3.35 35.19
C ALA A 650 -12.29 -3.46 35.24
N PRO A 651 -12.86 -4.57 35.79
CA PRO A 651 -14.30 -4.82 35.80
C PRO A 651 -15.12 -3.75 36.52
N ASN A 652 -14.51 -3.07 37.49
CA ASN A 652 -15.11 -2.09 38.40
C ASN A 652 -14.90 -0.63 37.98
N LEU A 653 -14.11 -0.34 36.94
CA LEU A 653 -13.88 1.04 36.51
C LEU A 653 -15.18 1.72 36.03
N TRP A 654 -16.07 0.95 35.43
CA TRP A 654 -17.31 1.45 34.84
C TRP A 654 -18.42 1.72 35.86
N ASP A 655 -18.19 1.38 37.14
CA ASP A 655 -19.11 1.66 38.24
C ASP A 655 -19.06 3.14 38.65
N ASP A 656 -17.97 3.86 38.32
CA ASP A 656 -17.81 5.31 38.53
C ASP A 656 -17.58 6.03 37.18
N PRO A 657 -18.63 6.67 36.61
CA PRO A 657 -18.56 7.36 35.32
C PRO A 657 -17.55 8.50 35.26
N THR A 658 -17.30 9.17 36.39
CA THR A 658 -16.37 10.30 36.46
C THR A 658 -14.94 9.78 36.39
N ARG A 659 -14.65 8.71 37.16
CA ARG A 659 -13.34 8.06 37.14
C ARG A 659 -13.03 7.42 35.79
N ALA A 660 -14.01 6.77 35.16
CA ALA A 660 -13.87 6.22 33.82
C ALA A 660 -13.54 7.31 32.77
N ALA A 661 -14.21 8.47 32.85
CA ALA A 661 -13.94 9.59 31.95
C ALA A 661 -12.53 10.18 32.14
N GLU A 662 -12.04 10.26 33.37
CA GLU A 662 -10.67 10.69 33.69
C GLU A 662 -9.62 9.72 33.14
N VAL A 663 -9.78 8.42 33.39
CA VAL A 663 -8.84 7.38 32.92
C VAL A 663 -8.80 7.32 31.41
N ILE A 664 -9.96 7.39 30.73
CA ILE A 664 -10.04 7.43 29.26
C ILE A 664 -9.39 8.69 28.70
N ARG A 665 -9.58 9.85 29.34
CA ARG A 665 -8.94 11.10 28.92
C ARG A 665 -7.43 11.00 29.05
N ALA A 666 -6.94 10.54 30.20
CA ALA A 666 -5.50 10.33 30.43
C ALA A 666 -4.89 9.34 29.44
N PHE A 667 -5.59 8.24 29.13
CA PHE A 667 -5.15 7.25 28.15
C PHE A 667 -5.00 7.86 26.75
N ARG A 668 -6.02 8.61 26.29
CA ARG A 668 -5.98 9.30 24.98
C ARG A 668 -4.88 10.34 24.89
N THR A 669 -4.60 11.05 25.98
CA THR A 669 -3.51 12.04 26.04
C THR A 669 -2.15 11.35 25.87
N VAL A 670 -1.91 10.24 26.57
CA VAL A 670 -0.65 9.48 26.48
C VAL A 670 -0.51 8.83 25.09
N GLU A 671 -1.58 8.27 24.53
CA GLU A 671 -1.54 7.74 23.15
C GLU A 671 -1.25 8.81 22.11
N ALA A 672 -1.84 9.99 22.23
CA ALA A 672 -1.58 11.09 21.29
C ALA A 672 -0.10 11.53 21.32
N GLN A 673 0.51 11.56 22.51
CA GLN A 673 1.93 11.89 22.67
C GLN A 673 2.86 10.82 22.06
N LEU A 674 2.56 9.54 22.24
CA LEU A 674 3.34 8.45 21.65
C LEU A 674 3.19 8.39 20.13
N ASN A 675 1.96 8.56 19.62
CA ASN A 675 1.68 8.58 18.19
C ASN A 675 2.41 9.72 17.47
N GLU A 676 2.57 10.88 18.11
CA GLU A 676 3.30 12.00 17.54
C GLU A 676 4.81 11.71 17.42
N LEU A 677 5.40 11.04 18.42
CA LEU A 677 6.80 10.59 18.37
C LEU A 677 7.02 9.53 17.28
N GLU A 678 6.09 8.58 17.15
CA GLU A 678 6.13 7.55 16.10
C GLU A 678 5.93 8.15 14.69
N ARG A 679 5.07 9.17 14.56
CA ARG A 679 4.84 9.91 13.32
C ARG A 679 6.13 10.58 12.82
N LEU A 680 6.85 11.26 13.71
CA LEU A 680 8.12 11.94 13.37
C LEU A 680 9.19 10.95 12.91
N GLU A 681 9.29 9.79 13.57
CA GLU A 681 10.22 8.73 13.18
C GLU A 681 9.85 8.10 11.82
N ALA A 682 8.56 7.82 11.60
CA ALA A 682 8.05 7.28 10.35
C ALA A 682 8.23 8.26 9.17
N ALA A 683 7.99 9.56 9.40
CA ALA A 683 8.20 10.62 8.41
C ALA A 683 9.68 10.70 7.99
N GLY A 684 10.61 10.58 8.93
CA GLY A 684 12.05 10.52 8.64
C GLY A 684 12.47 9.28 7.83
N LEU A 685 11.93 8.10 8.15
CA LEU A 685 12.18 6.87 7.38
C LEU A 685 11.62 6.95 5.95
N PHE A 686 10.44 7.55 5.78
CA PHE A 686 9.81 7.77 4.48
C PHE A 686 10.62 8.75 3.63
N ALA A 687 11.01 9.91 4.18
CA ALA A 687 11.84 10.89 3.48
C ALA A 687 13.20 10.29 3.06
N ARG A 688 13.81 9.47 3.91
CA ARG A 688 15.04 8.72 3.60
C ARG A 688 14.86 7.75 2.43
N ARG A 689 13.72 7.05 2.36
CA ARG A 689 13.38 6.18 1.22
C ARG A 689 13.27 6.99 -0.08
N LEU A 690 12.57 8.13 -0.06
CA LEU A 690 12.43 9.01 -1.22
C LEU A 690 13.79 9.51 -1.75
N VAL A 691 14.72 9.89 -0.87
CA VAL A 691 16.07 10.32 -1.27
C VAL A 691 16.86 9.17 -1.92
N ARG A 692 16.71 7.93 -1.44
CA ARG A 692 17.35 6.73 -2.02
C ARG A 692 16.80 6.35 -3.39
N GLU A 693 15.48 6.43 -3.54
CA GLU A 693 14.77 5.95 -4.74
C GLU A 693 14.67 7.00 -5.85
N ALA A 694 14.99 8.27 -5.57
CA ALA A 694 14.96 9.34 -6.57
C ALA A 694 15.86 9.02 -7.78
N LYS A 695 15.28 8.91 -8.98
CA LYS A 695 16.00 8.55 -10.22
C LYS A 695 16.44 9.76 -11.04
N ASN A 696 15.93 10.96 -10.74
CA ASN A 696 16.21 12.19 -11.47
C ASN A 696 16.23 13.43 -10.54
N GLU A 697 16.69 14.58 -11.06
CA GLU A 697 16.81 15.83 -10.29
C GLU A 697 15.47 16.38 -9.79
N VAL A 698 14.37 16.14 -10.51
CA VAL A 698 13.02 16.57 -10.10
C VAL A 698 12.58 15.80 -8.85
N GLN A 699 12.77 14.48 -8.85
CA GLN A 699 12.48 13.62 -7.70
C GLN A 699 13.42 13.92 -6.53
N LEU A 700 14.70 14.21 -6.79
CA LEU A 700 15.65 14.60 -5.74
C LEU A 700 15.28 15.95 -5.12
N GLY A 701 14.80 16.91 -5.91
CA GLY A 701 14.28 18.19 -5.41
C GLY A 701 12.96 18.04 -4.63
N SER A 702 12.12 17.08 -4.98
CA SER A 702 10.94 16.74 -4.18
C SER A 702 11.32 16.08 -2.85
N ALA A 703 12.28 15.15 -2.88
CA ALA A 703 12.78 14.52 -1.67
C ALA A 703 13.48 15.53 -0.75
N ALA A 704 14.23 16.49 -1.30
CA ALA A 704 14.85 17.56 -0.52
C ALA A 704 13.83 18.44 0.22
N ARG A 705 12.69 18.77 -0.41
CA ARG A 705 11.60 19.48 0.26
C ARG A 705 11.02 18.65 1.42
N GLN A 706 10.83 17.35 1.21
CA GLN A 706 10.39 16.47 2.29
C GLN A 706 11.41 16.40 3.44
N VAL A 707 12.71 16.44 3.13
CA VAL A 707 13.78 16.52 4.14
C VAL A 707 13.69 17.82 4.94
N GLU A 708 13.45 18.95 4.26
CA GLU A 708 13.25 20.25 4.91
C GLU A 708 11.99 20.28 5.78
N ASP A 709 10.92 19.58 5.37
CA ASP A 709 9.68 19.46 6.14
C ASP A 709 9.92 18.69 7.44
N VAL A 710 10.55 17.51 7.35
CA VAL A 710 10.93 16.70 8.52
C VAL A 710 11.90 17.48 9.42
N ALA A 711 12.84 18.22 8.84
CA ALA A 711 13.76 19.06 9.61
C ALA A 711 13.02 20.11 10.45
N ARG A 712 12.02 20.76 9.87
CA ARG A 712 11.17 21.74 10.57
C ARG A 712 10.34 21.11 11.67
N GLU A 713 9.75 19.95 11.42
CA GLU A 713 8.96 19.23 12.43
C GLU A 713 9.82 18.76 13.61
N VAL A 714 11.01 18.20 13.36
CA VAL A 714 11.95 17.82 14.43
C VAL A 714 12.41 19.06 15.20
N GLN A 715 12.75 20.15 14.52
CA GLN A 715 13.18 21.38 15.18
C GLN A 715 12.07 22.00 16.04
N MET A 716 10.81 21.92 15.60
CA MET A 716 9.64 22.32 16.39
C MET A 716 9.52 21.47 17.65
N ALA A 717 9.60 20.14 17.51
CA ALA A 717 9.49 19.23 18.62
C ALA A 717 10.63 19.43 19.65
N GLU A 718 11.86 19.68 19.19
CA GLU A 718 12.99 20.05 20.05
C GLU A 718 12.73 21.38 20.78
N ALA A 719 12.19 22.40 20.09
CA ALA A 719 11.87 23.71 20.69
C ALA A 719 10.80 23.61 21.78
N LEU A 720 9.74 22.85 21.53
CA LEU A 720 8.66 22.60 22.49
C LEU A 720 9.19 21.85 23.72
N HIS A 721 10.00 20.82 23.51
CA HIS A 721 10.60 20.06 24.60
C HIS A 721 11.56 20.91 25.46
N ALA A 722 12.47 21.66 24.83
CA ALA A 722 13.45 22.48 25.55
C ALA A 722 12.83 23.63 26.36
N SER A 723 11.65 24.12 25.96
CA SER A 723 10.93 25.22 26.63
C SER A 723 9.83 24.74 27.58
N GLY A 724 9.55 23.43 27.64
CA GLY A 724 8.38 22.88 28.33
C GLY A 724 7.05 23.38 27.76
N ALA A 725 7.04 23.83 26.50
CA ALA A 725 5.87 24.31 25.78
C ALA A 725 5.16 23.16 25.07
N THR A 726 3.91 23.38 24.74
CA THR A 726 3.05 22.45 24.03
C THR A 726 2.69 22.98 22.65
N THR A 727 2.16 22.13 21.78
CA THR A 727 1.63 22.55 20.48
C THR A 727 0.44 23.51 20.60
N GLN A 728 -0.15 23.64 21.80
CA GLN A 728 -1.22 24.59 22.11
C GLN A 728 -0.67 25.99 22.45
N ASP A 729 0.63 26.13 22.75
CA ASP A 729 1.30 27.42 22.99
C ASP A 729 1.64 28.10 21.64
N THR A 730 0.60 28.48 20.90
CA THR A 730 0.69 29.07 19.56
C THR A 730 0.96 30.57 19.56
N GLU A 731 1.07 31.19 20.73
CA GLU A 731 1.25 32.63 20.88
C GLU A 731 2.39 32.94 21.86
N ALA A 732 3.24 33.89 21.49
CA ALA A 732 4.31 34.44 22.31
C ALA A 732 4.19 35.96 22.42
N LEU A 733 4.29 36.49 23.64
CA LEU A 733 4.41 37.92 23.91
C LEU A 733 5.87 38.24 24.22
N VAL A 734 6.52 39.00 23.35
CA VAL A 734 7.90 39.45 23.51
C VAL A 734 7.88 40.86 24.13
N ASP A 735 8.16 40.96 25.43
CA ASP A 735 8.29 42.21 26.19
C ASP A 735 9.74 42.70 26.11
N ILE A 736 9.96 43.85 25.46
CA ILE A 736 11.27 44.45 25.27
C ILE A 736 11.30 45.77 26.04
N CYS A 737 12.13 45.86 27.07
CA CYS A 737 12.18 46.99 27.99
C CYS A 737 13.61 47.53 28.11
N ALA A 738 13.79 48.85 27.98
CA ALA A 738 15.06 49.51 28.24
C ALA A 738 15.51 49.36 29.71
N SER A 739 16.83 49.40 29.96
CA SER A 739 17.37 49.37 31.33
C SER A 739 17.25 50.68 32.09
N ASP A 740 17.13 51.80 31.37
CA ASP A 740 16.99 53.17 31.87
C ASP A 740 16.25 54.03 30.84
N SER A 741 15.88 55.27 31.20
CA SER A 741 15.09 56.17 30.36
C SER A 741 15.92 56.98 29.34
N ALA A 742 17.16 56.59 29.02
CA ALA A 742 17.97 57.34 28.06
C ALA A 742 17.47 57.13 26.61
N GLU A 743 17.46 58.20 25.81
CA GLU A 743 17.03 58.19 24.40
C GLU A 743 17.77 57.13 23.56
N ALA A 744 19.05 56.93 23.85
CA ALA A 744 19.85 55.87 23.22
C ALA A 744 19.29 54.46 23.48
N GLN A 745 18.67 54.18 24.63
CA GLN A 745 18.05 52.88 24.88
C GLN A 745 16.76 52.70 24.08
N ALA A 746 16.00 53.76 23.86
CA ALA A 746 14.76 53.72 23.09
C ALA A 746 14.97 53.30 21.62
N THR A 747 16.08 53.76 21.01
CA THR A 747 16.50 53.28 19.67
C THR A 747 16.85 51.80 19.68
N TRP A 748 17.48 51.32 20.74
CA TRP A 748 17.87 49.90 20.86
C TRP A 748 16.65 48.98 21.04
N VAL A 749 15.66 49.41 21.82
CA VAL A 749 14.36 48.73 21.95
C VAL A 749 13.66 48.61 20.58
N GLN A 750 13.67 49.67 19.77
CA GLN A 750 13.09 49.67 18.43
C GLN A 750 13.78 48.69 17.46
N GLU A 751 15.11 48.64 17.49
CA GLU A 751 15.88 47.72 16.65
C GLU A 751 15.62 46.25 17.03
N LEU A 752 15.52 45.94 18.33
CA LEU A 752 15.16 44.60 18.80
C LEU A 752 13.72 44.22 18.42
N ALA A 753 12.76 45.15 18.54
CA ALA A 753 11.39 44.90 18.09
C ALA A 753 11.33 44.60 16.59
N THR A 754 12.07 45.35 15.78
CA THR A 754 12.20 45.12 14.33
C THR A 754 12.83 43.77 14.02
N MET A 755 13.84 43.37 14.80
CA MET A 755 14.49 42.07 14.67
C MET A 755 13.51 40.91 14.86
N TYR A 756 12.69 40.93 15.92
CA TYR A 756 11.69 39.89 16.18
C TYR A 756 10.54 39.89 15.17
N LEU A 757 10.08 41.06 14.72
CA LEU A 757 9.12 41.17 13.63
C LEU A 757 9.67 40.58 12.32
N GLY A 758 10.93 40.88 11.99
CA GLY A 758 11.61 40.32 10.82
C GLY A 758 11.77 38.80 10.90
N TRP A 759 12.03 38.26 12.10
CA TRP A 759 12.09 36.82 12.34
C TRP A 759 10.73 36.15 12.09
N ALA A 760 9.65 36.71 12.64
CA ALA A 760 8.30 36.20 12.48
C ALA A 760 7.85 36.25 11.01
N GLN A 761 8.12 37.36 10.32
CA GLN A 761 7.78 37.53 8.91
C GLN A 761 8.45 36.48 8.01
N ARG A 762 9.73 36.16 8.25
CA ARG A 762 10.45 35.12 7.49
C ARG A 762 9.85 33.72 7.66
N ARG A 763 9.19 33.47 8.79
CA ARG A 763 8.51 32.21 9.10
C ARG A 763 7.03 32.20 8.71
N GLY A 764 6.52 33.32 8.21
CA GLY A 764 5.10 33.49 7.89
C GLY A 764 4.20 33.54 9.13
N TYR A 765 4.76 33.87 10.30
CA TYR A 765 3.98 34.07 11.53
C TYR A 765 3.32 35.43 11.51
N GLU A 766 2.16 35.52 12.17
CA GLU A 766 1.51 36.80 12.43
C GLU A 766 2.27 37.49 13.56
N ALA A 767 2.70 38.74 13.35
CA ALA A 767 3.42 39.48 14.37
C ALA A 767 3.05 40.95 14.35
N VAL A 768 2.75 41.49 15.53
CA VAL A 768 2.24 42.86 15.70
C VAL A 768 2.64 43.40 17.06
N ALA A 769 3.03 44.68 17.13
CA ALA A 769 3.16 45.34 18.43
C ALA A 769 1.77 45.64 18.98
N VAL A 770 1.53 45.24 20.22
CA VAL A 770 0.20 45.29 20.85
C VAL A 770 0.12 46.31 21.98
N ALA A 771 1.26 46.59 22.64
CA ALA A 771 1.35 47.52 23.75
C ALA A 771 2.71 48.22 23.82
N GLU A 772 2.76 49.39 24.44
CA GLU A 772 3.98 50.17 24.68
C GLU A 772 3.95 50.92 26.03
N ALA A 773 5.11 51.40 26.47
CA ALA A 773 5.25 52.38 27.55
C ALA A 773 6.45 53.30 27.28
N GLU A 774 6.35 54.57 27.71
CA GLU A 774 7.38 55.58 27.44
C GLU A 774 8.52 55.57 28.45
N GLU A 775 8.23 55.34 29.74
CA GLU A 775 9.20 55.41 30.83
C GLU A 775 9.15 54.18 31.77
N PRO A 776 10.18 53.31 31.77
CA PRO A 776 11.22 53.19 30.75
C PRO A 776 10.63 52.74 29.40
N SER A 777 11.29 53.11 28.30
CA SER A 777 10.89 52.72 26.95
C SER A 777 10.66 51.21 26.85
N ARG A 778 9.45 50.83 26.43
CA ARG A 778 9.00 49.44 26.35
C ARG A 778 8.08 49.21 25.16
N VAL A 779 8.22 48.06 24.52
CA VAL A 779 7.28 47.57 23.50
C VAL A 779 7.00 46.09 23.70
N VAL A 780 5.73 45.70 23.56
CA VAL A 780 5.28 44.32 23.62
C VAL A 780 4.86 43.88 22.22
N VAL A 781 5.55 42.88 21.68
CA VAL A 781 5.27 42.29 20.36
C VAL A 781 4.57 40.96 20.56
N ARG A 782 3.35 40.84 20.03
CA ARG A 782 2.64 39.56 19.92
C ARG A 782 3.07 38.84 18.66
N ILE A 783 3.47 37.59 18.79
CA ILE A 783 3.83 36.70 17.68
C ILE A 783 2.97 35.43 17.79
N ALA A 784 2.11 35.22 16.79
CA ALA A 784 1.22 34.06 16.69
C ALA A 784 1.67 33.15 15.55
N GLY A 785 1.96 31.90 15.90
CA GLY A 785 2.41 30.85 15.00
C GLY A 785 2.71 29.55 15.76
N PRO A 786 2.69 28.39 15.07
CA PRO A 786 2.92 27.10 15.73
C PRO A 786 4.22 27.10 16.54
N GLY A 787 4.15 26.84 17.85
CA GLY A 787 5.31 26.78 18.75
C GLY A 787 6.13 28.07 18.87
N ALA A 788 5.55 29.24 18.55
CA ALA A 788 6.23 30.54 18.60
C ALA A 788 6.92 30.80 19.95
N TYR A 789 6.26 30.47 21.06
CA TYR A 789 6.82 30.60 22.39
C TYR A 789 8.06 29.72 22.58
N GLY A 790 7.99 28.45 22.15
CA GLY A 790 9.10 27.51 22.32
C GLY A 790 10.38 27.93 21.59
N PHE A 791 10.26 28.51 20.39
CA PHE A 791 11.41 29.02 19.65
C PHE A 791 12.03 30.27 20.29
N LEU A 792 11.19 31.16 20.83
CA LEU A 792 11.63 32.45 21.36
C LEU A 792 11.95 32.42 22.85
N ALA A 793 11.57 31.36 23.59
CA ALA A 793 11.84 31.25 25.03
C ALA A 793 13.34 31.47 25.37
N GLY A 794 14.24 31.01 24.49
CA GLY A 794 15.67 31.21 24.63
C GLY A 794 16.17 32.64 24.40
N GLU A 795 15.33 33.55 23.93
CA GLU A 795 15.68 34.96 23.75
C GLU A 795 15.48 35.77 25.03
N ALA A 796 14.87 35.20 26.09
CA ALA A 796 14.71 35.89 27.36
C ALA A 796 16.08 36.20 28.01
N GLY A 797 16.28 37.45 28.44
CA GLY A 797 17.47 37.93 29.15
C GLY A 797 17.92 39.33 28.67
N MET A 798 19.12 39.75 29.08
CA MET A 798 19.68 41.05 28.72
C MET A 798 20.37 41.01 27.34
N HIS A 799 19.96 41.90 26.45
CA HIS A 799 20.54 42.15 25.13
C HIS A 799 21.42 43.40 25.19
N ARG A 800 22.74 43.21 25.07
CA ARG A 800 23.73 44.28 25.19
C ARG A 800 24.30 44.67 23.83
N ARG A 801 24.24 45.96 23.48
CA ARG A 801 24.89 46.55 22.30
C ARG A 801 26.15 47.31 22.70
N LEU A 802 27.24 47.07 21.97
CA LEU A 802 28.58 47.64 22.16
C LEU A 802 29.02 48.31 20.85
N GLU A 803 29.10 49.64 20.84
CA GLU A 803 29.50 50.45 19.68
C GLU A 803 30.28 51.68 20.14
N ASP A 804 31.55 51.83 19.69
CA ASP A 804 32.41 53.01 19.88
C ASP A 804 32.25 53.73 21.25
N GLU A 805 32.50 52.97 22.34
CA GLU A 805 32.39 53.33 23.77
C GLU A 805 30.98 53.45 24.37
N LYS A 806 29.91 53.43 23.56
CA LYS A 806 28.52 53.42 24.05
C LYS A 806 28.06 51.99 24.39
N ARG A 807 27.38 51.86 25.54
CA ARG A 807 26.83 50.59 26.03
C ARG A 807 25.32 50.73 26.22
N GLN A 808 24.54 50.13 25.33
CA GLN A 808 23.07 50.06 25.44
C GLN A 808 22.65 48.68 25.96
N ARG A 809 21.59 48.64 26.76
CA ARG A 809 21.05 47.45 27.41
C ARG A 809 19.53 47.48 27.34
N ALA A 810 18.96 46.41 26.81
CA ALA A 810 17.53 46.15 26.87
C ALA A 810 17.31 44.74 27.45
N TYR A 811 16.23 44.56 28.20
CA TYR A 811 15.78 43.28 28.71
C TYR A 811 14.66 42.78 27.81
N VAL A 812 14.83 41.56 27.30
CA VAL A 812 13.81 40.85 26.53
C VAL A 812 13.21 39.78 27.44
N ARG A 813 11.90 39.71 27.52
CA ARG A 813 11.14 38.63 28.15
C ARG A 813 10.20 38.02 27.14
N VAL A 814 9.96 36.72 27.27
CA VAL A 814 9.07 35.99 26.37
C VAL A 814 8.05 35.28 27.23
N HIS A 815 6.79 35.66 27.08
CA HIS A 815 5.65 35.11 27.82
C HIS A 815 4.79 34.25 26.90
N ARG A 816 4.14 33.22 27.45
CA ARG A 816 3.11 32.46 26.73
C ARG A 816 1.90 33.36 26.51
N GLY A 817 1.25 33.28 25.35
CA GLY A 817 -0.02 33.96 25.10
C GLY A 817 -1.18 33.37 25.90
N GLY A 818 -2.36 34.01 25.83
CA GLY A 818 -3.56 33.65 26.60
C GLY A 818 -3.66 34.31 28.00
N SER A 819 -4.84 34.19 28.62
CA SER A 819 -5.15 34.78 29.92
C SER A 819 -4.50 34.01 31.09
N LEU A 820 -4.23 34.71 32.19
CA LEU A 820 -3.77 34.09 33.45
C LEU A 820 -4.92 33.31 34.11
N SER A 821 -4.58 32.29 34.89
CA SER A 821 -5.54 31.52 35.69
C SER A 821 -6.09 32.36 36.86
N GLU A 822 -7.23 31.93 37.44
CA GLU A 822 -7.86 32.63 38.57
C GLU A 822 -6.92 32.75 39.79
N GLU A 823 -6.06 31.75 40.01
CA GLU A 823 -5.06 31.75 41.08
C GLU A 823 -3.94 32.77 40.82
N GLU A 824 -3.49 32.91 39.57
CA GLU A 824 -2.45 33.86 39.17
C GLU A 824 -2.96 35.32 39.16
N LEU A 825 -4.26 35.51 38.87
CA LEU A 825 -4.92 36.81 38.90
C LEU A 825 -5.24 37.28 40.33
N ALA A 826 -5.27 36.39 41.31
CA ALA A 826 -5.70 36.69 42.69
C ALA A 826 -4.90 37.81 43.38
N TYR A 827 -3.68 38.09 42.91
CA TYR A 827 -2.76 39.08 43.48
C TYR A 827 -2.55 40.32 42.59
N LEU A 828 -3.29 40.44 41.48
CA LEU A 828 -3.15 41.52 40.51
C LEU A 828 -4.36 42.46 40.53
N GLU A 829 -4.13 43.73 40.81
CA GLU A 829 -5.11 44.79 40.62
C GLU A 829 -4.97 45.38 39.21
N VAL A 830 -5.97 45.14 38.35
CA VAL A 830 -5.94 45.53 36.92
C VAL A 830 -7.00 46.59 36.65
N GLN A 831 -6.59 47.79 36.25
CA GLN A 831 -7.47 48.90 35.91
C GLN A 831 -7.24 49.37 34.47
N GLY A 832 -8.30 49.46 33.66
CA GLY A 832 -8.21 49.87 32.26
C GLY A 832 -9.15 51.03 31.93
N ARG A 833 -8.70 52.00 31.13
CA ARG A 833 -9.51 53.12 30.66
C ARG A 833 -9.32 53.38 29.16
N PRO A 834 -10.38 53.79 28.44
CA PRO A 834 -10.25 54.27 27.07
C PRO A 834 -9.60 55.67 27.06
N MET A 835 -8.84 55.97 26.01
CA MET A 835 -8.19 57.25 25.79
C MET A 835 -8.55 57.85 24.43
N LYS A 836 -8.31 59.16 24.27
CA LYS A 836 -8.36 59.79 22.94
C LYS A 836 -7.25 59.21 22.07
N SER A 837 -7.62 58.84 20.86
CA SER A 837 -6.69 58.26 19.90
C SER A 837 -5.56 59.25 19.58
N HIS A 838 -4.32 58.81 19.74
CA HIS A 838 -3.12 59.55 19.37
C HIS A 838 -2.07 58.58 18.80
N GLU A 839 -1.01 59.14 18.22
CA GLU A 839 0.15 58.35 17.75
C GLU A 839 1.04 58.05 18.95
N GLY A 840 1.44 56.79 19.09
CA GLY A 840 2.31 56.29 20.14
C GLY A 840 3.78 56.33 19.75
N ALA A 841 4.66 55.97 20.69
CA ALA A 841 6.11 55.93 20.49
C ALA A 841 6.54 54.84 19.47
N TYR A 842 5.82 53.71 19.45
CA TYR A 842 6.05 52.56 18.58
C TYR A 842 4.80 52.15 17.82
N LEU A 843 3.61 52.47 18.34
CA LEU A 843 2.30 52.17 17.76
C LEU A 843 1.74 53.36 16.97
N GLN A 844 1.32 53.14 15.72
CA GLN A 844 0.67 54.18 14.91
C GLN A 844 -0.61 54.78 15.53
N ARG A 845 -1.30 54.01 16.38
CA ARG A 845 -2.57 54.44 16.97
C ARG A 845 -2.80 53.80 18.34
N VAL A 846 -2.78 54.63 19.38
CA VAL A 846 -3.02 54.23 20.78
C VAL A 846 -4.36 54.78 21.24
N ARG A 847 -5.19 53.93 21.85
CA ARG A 847 -6.57 54.29 22.28
C ARG A 847 -6.99 53.72 23.64
N THR A 848 -6.16 52.91 24.26
CA THR A 848 -6.43 52.27 25.55
C THR A 848 -5.22 52.38 26.45
N GLU A 849 -5.45 52.50 27.75
CA GLU A 849 -4.42 52.48 28.78
C GLU A 849 -4.86 51.53 29.88
N VAL A 850 -3.94 50.67 30.31
CA VAL A 850 -4.14 49.72 31.41
C VAL A 850 -3.00 49.89 32.40
N THR A 851 -3.35 49.98 33.68
CA THR A 851 -2.41 49.90 34.79
C THR A 851 -2.64 48.62 35.57
N VAL A 852 -1.57 47.87 35.79
CA VAL A 852 -1.57 46.64 36.60
C VAL A 852 -0.66 46.85 37.79
N LYS A 853 -1.16 46.52 38.97
CA LYS A 853 -0.41 46.52 40.22
C LYS A 853 -0.38 45.11 40.79
N ASP A 854 0.81 44.60 41.05
CA ASP A 854 1.02 43.34 41.73
C ASP A 854 1.17 43.59 43.24
N GLU A 855 0.20 43.10 44.01
CA GLU A 855 0.18 43.27 45.48
C GLU A 855 1.27 42.45 46.18
N SER A 856 1.76 41.38 45.55
CA SER A 856 2.79 40.51 46.12
C SER A 856 4.21 41.09 45.98
N SER A 857 4.49 41.73 44.84
CA SER A 857 5.81 42.32 44.54
C SER A 857 5.86 43.85 44.68
N GLY A 858 4.70 44.51 44.80
CA GLY A 858 4.57 45.96 44.87
C GLY A 858 4.81 46.69 43.54
N ARG A 859 4.92 45.95 42.42
CA ARG A 859 5.23 46.50 41.10
C ARG A 859 3.98 47.11 40.46
N VAL A 860 4.19 48.21 39.75
CA VAL A 860 3.14 48.89 38.97
C VAL A 860 3.63 49.04 37.54
N LEU A 861 2.81 48.66 36.58
CA LEU A 861 3.07 48.84 35.15
C LEU A 861 1.87 49.49 34.49
N THR A 862 2.11 50.57 33.74
CA THR A 862 1.12 51.17 32.86
C THR A 862 1.51 50.91 31.42
N LEU A 863 0.62 50.27 30.65
CA LEU A 863 0.78 50.03 29.23
C LEU A 863 -0.31 50.78 28.46
N THR A 864 0.06 51.32 27.31
CA THR A 864 -0.88 51.86 26.33
C THR A 864 -0.93 50.95 25.11
N GLY A 865 -2.09 50.84 24.46
CA GLY A 865 -2.29 49.89 23.38
C GLY A 865 -3.26 50.34 22.28
N ALA A 866 -3.22 49.60 21.17
CA ALA A 866 -4.12 49.73 20.03
C ALA A 866 -5.33 48.77 20.11
N THR A 867 -5.24 47.76 20.97
CA THR A 867 -6.20 46.66 21.16
C THR A 867 -7.41 47.06 22.01
N GLU A 868 -8.38 46.15 22.14
CA GLU A 868 -9.50 46.35 23.06
C GLU A 868 -9.02 46.34 24.53
N ILE A 869 -9.78 46.99 25.41
CA ILE A 869 -9.37 47.16 26.82
C ILE A 869 -9.12 45.80 27.48
N ASP A 870 -9.97 44.81 27.25
CA ASP A 870 -9.84 43.51 27.91
C ASP A 870 -8.65 42.70 27.37
N GLU A 871 -8.35 42.79 26.07
CA GLU A 871 -7.14 42.20 25.50
C GLU A 871 -5.87 42.86 26.06
N LEU A 872 -5.86 44.20 26.23
CA LEU A 872 -4.73 44.91 26.83
C LEU A 872 -4.57 44.59 28.33
N LYS A 873 -5.66 44.31 29.05
CA LYS A 873 -5.63 43.85 30.44
C LYS A 873 -4.91 42.53 30.57
N ASP A 874 -5.25 41.56 29.73
CA ASP A 874 -4.60 40.24 29.74
C ASP A 874 -3.10 40.35 29.43
N ILE A 875 -2.75 41.14 28.42
CA ILE A 875 -1.34 41.40 28.06
C ILE A 875 -0.59 42.06 29.22
N ALA A 876 -1.16 43.12 29.82
CA ALA A 876 -0.52 43.84 30.92
C ALA A 876 -0.36 42.97 32.16
N ALA A 877 -1.38 42.15 32.50
CA ALA A 877 -1.32 41.22 33.62
C ALA A 877 -0.21 40.17 33.42
N ARG A 878 -0.11 39.60 32.21
CA ARG A 878 0.94 38.63 31.83
C ARG A 878 2.35 39.22 31.96
N VAL A 879 2.52 40.45 31.49
CA VAL A 879 3.82 41.16 31.51
C VAL A 879 4.23 41.50 32.95
N VAL A 880 3.30 41.88 33.82
CA VAL A 880 3.61 42.15 35.24
C VAL A 880 3.91 40.86 36.01
N TYR A 881 3.07 39.84 35.85
CA TYR A 881 3.23 38.56 36.54
C TYR A 881 4.57 37.88 36.18
N GLY A 882 4.97 37.91 34.91
CA GLY A 882 6.21 37.30 34.43
C GLY A 882 7.48 38.12 34.64
N GLN A 883 7.48 39.18 35.44
CA GLN A 883 8.68 39.99 35.72
C GLN A 883 9.62 39.30 36.72
N GLU A 884 10.27 38.20 36.36
CA GLU A 884 11.37 37.69 37.17
C GLU A 884 12.66 38.52 36.97
N SER A 885 13.50 38.61 37.99
CA SER A 885 14.77 39.34 37.98
C SER A 885 15.88 38.57 37.25
N ASN A 886 15.61 38.09 36.03
CA ASN A 886 16.63 37.38 35.26
C ASN A 886 17.62 38.38 34.65
N THR A 887 18.81 38.49 35.26
CA THR A 887 19.87 39.42 34.85
C THR A 887 20.85 38.83 33.83
N ASP A 888 20.63 37.59 33.40
CA ASP A 888 21.56 36.87 32.54
C ASP A 888 21.65 37.50 31.15
N GLU A 889 22.88 37.55 30.62
CA GLU A 889 23.13 38.07 29.27
C GLU A 889 22.68 37.06 28.21
N ALA A 890 21.62 37.40 27.48
CA ALA A 890 21.13 36.58 26.39
C ALA A 890 21.91 36.78 25.09
N ARG A 891 22.32 38.03 24.80
CA ARG A 891 23.00 38.39 23.56
C ARG A 891 23.98 39.56 23.76
N ARG A 892 25.13 39.49 23.07
CA ARG A 892 26.10 40.59 22.91
C ARG A 892 26.22 40.96 21.44
N TYR A 893 25.94 42.22 21.10
CA TYR A 893 26.06 42.76 19.76
C TYR A 893 27.27 43.70 19.71
N TYR A 894 28.34 43.28 19.05
CA TYR A 894 29.50 44.12 18.77
C TYR A 894 29.29 44.78 17.41
N LEU A 895 29.21 46.11 17.39
CA LEU A 895 29.10 46.91 16.17
C LEU A 895 30.42 47.66 15.94
N GLY A 896 30.83 47.80 14.67
CA GLY A 896 32.11 48.40 14.28
C GLY A 896 33.13 47.41 13.69
N ARG A 897 34.44 47.63 13.90
CA ARG A 897 35.51 46.73 13.39
C ARG A 897 35.45 45.40 14.14
N GLY A 898 35.27 44.29 13.43
CA GLY A 898 35.10 42.96 14.02
C GLY A 898 33.68 42.66 14.51
N ALA A 899 32.67 43.27 13.85
CA ALA A 899 31.26 43.12 14.20
C ALA A 899 30.83 41.66 14.26
N ARG A 900 30.16 41.29 15.35
CA ARG A 900 29.62 39.95 15.59
C ARG A 900 28.52 40.00 16.64
N VAL A 901 27.67 38.97 16.63
CA VAL A 901 26.69 38.72 17.70
C VAL A 901 27.06 37.41 18.38
N GLU A 902 27.04 37.39 19.70
CA GLU A 902 27.37 36.22 20.54
C GLU A 902 26.27 35.96 21.56
N ASP A 903 25.98 34.69 21.82
CA ASP A 903 25.22 34.21 22.96
C ASP A 903 26.19 33.64 24.01
N PRO A 904 26.42 34.33 25.14
CA PRO A 904 27.36 33.85 26.14
C PRO A 904 26.86 32.62 26.91
N ARG A 905 25.57 32.27 26.83
CA ARG A 905 25.00 31.10 27.51
C ARG A 905 25.20 29.81 26.71
N THR A 906 25.27 29.91 25.38
CA THR A 906 25.41 28.77 24.47
C THR A 906 26.74 28.74 23.72
N GLY A 907 27.48 29.86 23.72
CA GLY A 907 28.70 30.04 22.94
C GLY A 907 28.46 30.27 21.44
N ALA A 908 27.20 30.31 20.99
CA ALA A 908 26.87 30.55 19.60
C ALA A 908 27.23 31.97 19.17
N GLY A 909 27.75 32.14 17.95
CA GLY A 909 28.06 33.46 17.43
C GLY A 909 28.11 33.53 15.91
N THR A 910 27.88 34.73 15.36
CA THR A 910 27.96 34.98 13.93
C THR A 910 28.55 36.37 13.64
N PRO A 911 29.41 36.53 12.62
CA PRO A 911 29.88 37.84 12.16
C PRO A 911 28.82 38.61 11.36
N ARG A 912 27.69 37.97 11.00
CA ARG A 912 26.64 38.55 10.16
C ARG A 912 25.63 39.39 10.96
N VAL A 913 26.10 40.42 11.65
CA VAL A 913 25.26 41.23 12.56
C VAL A 913 24.04 41.84 11.87
N LYS A 914 24.19 42.29 10.62
CA LYS A 914 23.09 42.87 9.82
C LYS A 914 21.97 41.86 9.53
N ASP A 915 22.31 40.59 9.36
CA ASP A 915 21.33 39.55 9.06
C ASP A 915 20.57 39.18 10.34
N VAL A 916 21.27 39.13 11.48
CA VAL A 916 20.67 38.95 12.81
C VAL A 916 19.68 40.06 13.11
N LEU A 917 20.07 41.34 12.94
CA LEU A 917 19.17 42.49 13.16
C LEU A 917 17.98 42.54 12.18
N ARG A 918 18.05 41.80 11.06
CA ARG A 918 16.92 41.60 10.12
C ARG A 918 16.08 40.35 10.45
N GLY A 919 16.35 39.66 11.57
CA GLY A 919 15.59 38.49 12.02
C GLY A 919 16.19 37.12 11.68
N GLU A 920 17.46 37.01 11.26
CA GLU A 920 18.14 35.69 11.16
C GLU A 920 18.64 35.21 12.52
N LEU A 921 17.73 34.67 13.32
CA LEU A 921 18.01 34.19 14.69
C LEU A 921 18.29 32.69 14.78
N ASP A 922 18.18 31.95 13.67
CA ASP A 922 18.18 30.48 13.65
C ASP A 922 19.42 29.87 14.29
N VAL A 923 20.59 30.48 14.11
CA VAL A 923 21.86 30.02 14.70
C VAL A 923 21.78 30.02 16.23
N PHE A 924 21.15 31.03 16.81
CA PHE A 924 21.06 31.16 18.26
C PHE A 924 19.90 30.36 18.86
N ILE A 925 18.75 30.35 18.18
CA ILE A 925 17.61 29.53 18.57
C ILE A 925 17.99 28.05 18.56
N ALA A 926 18.65 27.58 17.50
CA ALA A 926 19.11 26.19 17.42
C ALA A 926 20.11 25.86 18.54
N ALA A 927 21.08 26.74 18.81
CA ALA A 927 22.07 26.52 19.86
C ALA A 927 21.44 26.46 21.26
N TRP A 928 20.42 27.28 21.53
CA TRP A 928 19.66 27.26 22.77
C TRP A 928 18.89 25.94 22.94
N ILE A 929 18.16 25.53 21.90
CA ILE A 929 17.36 24.30 21.90
C ILE A 929 18.23 23.06 22.14
N THR A 930 19.44 23.04 21.56
CA THR A 930 20.35 21.88 21.68
C THR A 930 21.28 21.93 22.90
N ARG A 931 21.12 22.92 23.78
CA ARG A 931 21.97 23.05 24.97
C ARG A 931 21.70 21.85 25.91
N PRO A 932 22.73 21.14 26.40
CA PRO A 932 22.53 20.11 27.40
C PRO A 932 21.90 20.72 28.66
N PRO A 933 20.95 20.03 29.33
CA PRO A 933 20.37 20.52 30.57
C PRO A 933 21.52 20.70 31.58
N THR A 934 21.71 21.92 32.07
CA THR A 934 22.64 22.18 33.16
C THR A 934 22.16 21.41 34.38
N GLU A 935 23.03 20.62 35.01
CA GLU A 935 22.77 20.04 36.33
C GLU A 935 22.26 21.15 37.26
N PRO A 936 21.19 20.91 38.04
CA PRO A 936 20.73 21.88 39.01
C PRO A 936 21.89 22.19 39.94
N GLN A 937 22.36 23.44 39.95
CA GLN A 937 23.29 23.88 40.96
C GLN A 937 22.62 23.62 42.31
N ALA A 938 23.25 22.78 43.14
CA ALA A 938 22.82 22.60 44.52
C ALA A 938 22.64 23.99 45.14
N PRO A 939 21.53 24.23 45.88
CA PRO A 939 21.33 25.52 46.52
C PRO A 939 22.55 25.81 47.41
N GLY A 940 23.28 26.87 47.07
CA GLY A 940 24.45 27.30 47.80
C GLY A 940 24.08 27.61 49.25
N SER A 941 24.92 27.11 50.15
CA SER A 941 24.94 27.35 51.60
C SER A 941 24.82 28.83 51.99
#